data_AF-A0A970MWY5-F1
#
_entry.id   AF-A0A970MWY5-F1
#
_cell.length_a   1.000
_cell.length_b   1.000
_cell.length_c   1.000
_cell.angle_alpha   90.00
_cell.angle_beta   90.00
_cell.angle_gamma   90.00
#
_symmetry.space_group_name_H-M   'P 1'
#
loop_
_entity.id
_entity.type
_entity.pdbx_description
1 polymer ?
#
loop_
_entity_poly.entity_id
_entity_poly.type
_entity_poly.pdbx_seq_one_letter_code
_entity_poly.pdbx_strand_id
1 'polypeptide(L)'
;MAMTFKANYISLGLALLLAMAVSGSSIAQRTYTTSADFLTGTLQGVECASIPDQLQLVPDDCRTQSFLWAPNENGTISKVCATTGKELGRYRVVPPELPELPYSGEQNFGWPSRTTVCSDGSCWVANRTAGTVVKIGLVEAGQWIDRNNDGIVQTSTDINGDGDISDDEILPWGEDECVLYEVVLVARNEGVYYPGTYAGPYDPDDGRGTSPCALAKDENDDIWVGSKGRNRFFHITGAQPPALPSMVTIDQQVNVAPHRPFGAAIDRFGAIWSVGRDEGDVVRIDPTTDPATIDRLPPLPHMAYGLALDKLDHLFVTGYTTSMMSRIDIVNKTVDWSKSLPGLVGSRGVACTDDNDVWVANSGIDNITRYDNSGVLKATIDETGAEPSGVSVDVDGNVWVCNRMDEHVIRINPETNAFDINKKLLLSVGHYAYSDMNGSIHGCVANNEGVWTVVYDGKENDTIWDKVSWNDQPGNPDSGEYEGATLAVSVQSSSDLVSFSDVEIAVNGAPLAATPMGRYLKVTVNFERTPGAPSPVLYDLTITPISEPQVKKFKLLQAYPGGACEPIRKFAGVNGFTGPDVITAVPGVLSFDPGGSNWSNFVTAAQQNKPYTVTNTSLRKVVPEYVCTTPIGGKSVLQQGYRGIRTWWPLMYELPGTNWTLTISYKLDDAPYTTEQDIWTWEVDATLDSLEGIIRLFHQLPAGSCQVPLISSETLYNRLLDDIDRLRSMDPSDPAMAELFNEFILLVENNCVTVGCGECVAELGIRNTLENPACCKILADADYIADALGVFKW
;
A
#
# COMPACT_ATOMS: atom_id res chain seq x y z
N MET A 1 38.01 30.97 -62.42
CA MET A 1 36.75 30.89 -61.66
C MET A 1 37.12 31.13 -60.20
N ALA A 2 37.16 32.37 -59.68
CA ALA A 2 36.01 33.25 -59.36
C ALA A 2 34.97 32.45 -58.57
N MET A 3 34.71 32.65 -57.27
CA MET A 3 34.61 33.86 -56.43
C MET A 3 34.99 33.52 -54.95
N THR A 4 35.94 34.18 -54.27
CA THR A 4 35.85 35.41 -53.41
C THR A 4 34.98 35.28 -52.14
N PHE A 5 35.35 35.68 -50.89
CA PHE A 5 36.54 36.32 -50.28
C PHE A 5 36.39 36.39 -48.72
N LYS A 6 37.53 36.35 -47.99
CA LYS A 6 37.95 37.04 -46.71
C LYS A 6 37.03 37.06 -45.46
N ALA A 7 37.41 36.49 -44.31
CA ALA A 7 38.43 36.88 -43.30
C ALA A 7 37.94 37.89 -42.22
N ASN A 8 38.00 37.51 -40.93
CA ASN A 8 38.70 38.23 -39.85
C ASN A 8 38.50 37.60 -38.46
N TYR A 9 39.62 37.31 -37.78
CA TYR A 9 39.73 37.11 -36.33
C TYR A 9 40.05 38.45 -35.66
N ILE A 10 39.28 38.90 -34.66
CA ILE A 10 39.77 39.71 -33.52
C ILE A 10 39.00 39.30 -32.27
N SER A 11 39.76 38.89 -31.26
CA SER A 11 39.37 38.59 -29.88
C SER A 11 38.89 39.81 -29.11
N LEU A 12 37.77 39.73 -28.40
CA LEU A 12 37.48 40.53 -27.21
C LEU A 12 36.67 39.69 -26.23
N GLY A 13 37.18 39.53 -25.01
CA GLY A 13 36.55 38.72 -23.97
C GLY A 13 35.25 39.34 -23.47
N LEU A 14 34.30 38.46 -23.13
CA LEU A 14 33.19 38.77 -22.25
C LEU A 14 32.91 37.53 -21.39
N ALA A 15 33.18 37.67 -20.10
CA ALA A 15 32.73 36.71 -19.09
C ALA A 15 31.20 36.71 -19.10
N LEU A 16 30.57 35.59 -19.48
CA LEU A 16 29.17 35.35 -19.17
C LEU A 16 29.11 34.81 -17.75
N LEU A 17 28.66 35.64 -16.81
CA LEU A 17 28.00 35.15 -15.60
C LEU A 17 26.84 34.26 -16.04
N LEU A 18 26.93 32.96 -15.81
CA LEU A 18 25.71 32.16 -15.64
C LEU A 18 25.08 32.64 -14.33
N ALA A 19 24.07 33.49 -14.43
CA ALA A 19 23.06 33.57 -13.40
C ALA A 19 22.39 32.19 -13.37
N MET A 20 22.78 31.35 -12.40
CA MET A 20 21.93 30.25 -11.97
C MET A 20 20.64 30.89 -11.46
N ALA A 21 19.62 30.94 -12.31
CA ALA A 21 18.27 31.05 -11.82
C ALA A 21 18.03 29.79 -11.01
N VAL A 22 18.14 29.90 -9.69
CA VAL A 22 17.54 28.94 -8.77
C VAL A 22 16.05 29.05 -9.05
N SER A 23 15.52 28.16 -9.90
CA SER A 23 14.10 27.92 -9.96
C SER A 23 13.73 27.31 -8.61
N GLY A 24 13.29 28.15 -7.67
CA GLY A 24 12.52 27.68 -6.53
C GLY A 24 11.32 26.93 -7.09
N SER A 25 11.31 25.61 -6.90
CA SER A 25 10.18 24.77 -7.28
C SER A 25 9.03 25.15 -6.35
N SER A 26 8.13 26.03 -6.80
CA SER A 26 6.88 26.26 -6.08
C SER A 26 6.15 24.93 -5.98
N ILE A 27 5.87 24.46 -4.77
CA ILE A 27 5.08 23.26 -4.53
C ILE A 27 3.69 23.51 -5.15
N ALA A 28 3.42 22.88 -6.28
CA ALA A 28 2.18 23.10 -7.01
C ALA A 28 1.06 22.27 -6.40
N GLN A 29 -0.16 22.80 -6.46
CA GLN A 29 -1.36 22.00 -6.30
C GLN A 29 -1.36 20.88 -7.35
N ARG A 30 -1.78 19.67 -6.96
CA ARG A 30 -2.00 18.55 -7.90
C ARG A 30 -3.49 18.25 -7.95
N THR A 31 -4.02 18.21 -9.16
CA THR A 31 -5.40 17.80 -9.42
C THR A 31 -5.37 16.54 -10.28
N TYR A 32 -6.10 15.52 -9.85
CA TYR A 32 -6.34 14.27 -10.56
C TYR A 32 -7.70 14.40 -11.24
N THR A 33 -7.74 14.39 -12.56
CA THR A 33 -8.97 14.62 -13.35
C THR A 33 -9.14 13.65 -14.50
N THR A 34 -8.05 13.04 -14.97
CA THR A 34 -8.08 12.15 -16.14
C THR A 34 -7.93 10.69 -15.72
N SER A 35 -8.35 9.75 -16.56
CA SER A 35 -8.08 8.32 -16.31
C SER A 35 -6.59 8.06 -16.10
N ALA A 36 -5.72 8.74 -16.85
CA ALA A 36 -4.26 8.66 -16.68
C ALA A 36 -3.79 9.17 -15.30
N ASP A 37 -4.43 10.21 -14.76
CA ASP A 37 -4.14 10.68 -13.40
C ASP A 37 -4.55 9.63 -12.35
N PHE A 38 -5.76 9.06 -12.47
CA PHE A 38 -6.23 8.05 -11.52
C PHE A 38 -5.38 6.79 -11.53
N LEU A 39 -4.86 6.39 -12.70
CA LEU A 39 -3.93 5.26 -12.87
C LEU A 39 -2.55 5.48 -12.23
N THR A 40 -2.23 6.70 -11.77
CA THR A 40 -1.03 6.91 -10.94
C THR A 40 -1.19 6.41 -9.50
N GLY A 41 -2.43 6.12 -9.09
CA GLY A 41 -2.77 5.49 -7.82
C GLY A 41 -3.02 3.99 -7.95
N THR A 42 -3.21 3.32 -6.81
CA THR A 42 -3.63 1.92 -6.73
C THR A 42 -5.15 1.84 -6.70
N LEU A 43 -5.74 1.06 -7.62
CA LEU A 43 -7.17 0.83 -7.75
C LEU A 43 -7.54 -0.54 -7.18
N GLN A 44 -8.53 -0.62 -6.30
CA GLN A 44 -9.08 -1.86 -5.76
C GLN A 44 -10.61 -1.77 -5.78
N GLY A 45 -11.31 -2.61 -6.56
CA GLY A 45 -12.77 -2.55 -6.66
C GLY A 45 -13.33 -1.28 -7.34
N VAL A 46 -12.45 -0.45 -7.92
CA VAL A 46 -12.78 0.78 -8.66
C VAL A 46 -12.11 0.79 -10.04
N GLU A 47 -12.65 1.54 -10.98
CA GLU A 47 -12.15 1.65 -12.35
C GLU A 47 -12.40 3.04 -12.98
N CYS A 48 -11.68 3.34 -14.05
CA CYS A 48 -11.80 4.57 -14.84
C CYS A 48 -11.72 4.34 -16.37
N ALA A 49 -11.98 3.10 -16.79
CA ALA A 49 -11.88 2.61 -18.16
C ALA A 49 -13.24 2.56 -18.86
N SER A 50 -14.32 2.24 -18.15
CA SER A 50 -15.66 2.16 -18.73
C SER A 50 -16.23 3.53 -19.06
N ILE A 51 -15.94 4.53 -18.22
CA ILE A 51 -16.23 5.94 -18.45
C ILE A 51 -14.93 6.73 -18.24
N PRO A 52 -14.35 7.34 -19.30
CA PRO A 52 -13.12 8.11 -19.20
C PRO A 52 -13.24 9.30 -18.25
N ASP A 53 -12.11 9.67 -17.62
CA ASP A 53 -11.96 10.88 -16.80
C ASP A 53 -12.87 10.93 -15.57
N GLN A 54 -13.26 9.77 -15.05
CA GLN A 54 -13.90 9.61 -13.74
C GLN A 54 -13.47 8.29 -13.10
N LEU A 55 -13.53 8.20 -11.78
CA LEU A 55 -13.27 7.00 -11.02
C LEU A 55 -14.56 6.55 -10.33
N GLN A 56 -14.89 5.27 -10.43
CA GLN A 56 -16.15 4.71 -9.90
C GLN A 56 -15.95 3.26 -9.45
N LEU A 57 -16.89 2.70 -8.69
CA LEU A 57 -16.92 1.24 -8.49
C LEU A 57 -17.04 0.56 -9.84
N VAL A 58 -16.39 -0.60 -9.96
CA VAL A 58 -16.53 -1.44 -11.15
C VAL A 58 -18.02 -1.70 -11.43
N PRO A 59 -18.56 -1.25 -12.59
CA PRO A 59 -19.99 -1.32 -12.88
C PRO A 59 -20.57 -2.75 -12.78
N ASP A 60 -21.84 -2.88 -12.40
CA ASP A 60 -22.53 -4.19 -12.35
C ASP A 60 -22.58 -4.89 -13.72
N ASP A 61 -22.54 -4.11 -14.80
CA ASP A 61 -22.44 -4.54 -16.20
C ASP A 61 -20.99 -4.67 -16.71
N CYS A 62 -20.01 -4.20 -15.93
CA CYS A 62 -18.61 -4.65 -15.96
C CYS A 62 -18.40 -5.79 -14.96
N ARG A 63 -18.94 -6.97 -15.29
CA ARG A 63 -18.53 -8.25 -14.70
C ARG A 63 -17.08 -8.66 -15.04
N THR A 64 -16.19 -7.68 -15.23
CA THR A 64 -14.74 -7.89 -15.31
C THR A 64 -14.30 -8.25 -13.89
N GLN A 65 -14.24 -9.52 -13.49
CA GLN A 65 -13.38 -10.55 -14.07
C GLN A 65 -13.99 -11.97 -13.95
N SER A 66 -15.15 -12.24 -14.56
CA SER A 66 -15.51 -13.63 -14.85
C SER A 66 -14.74 -14.09 -16.09
N PHE A 67 -13.55 -14.61 -15.86
CA PHE A 67 -12.80 -15.37 -16.84
C PHE A 67 -13.02 -16.85 -16.61
N LEU A 68 -13.03 -17.62 -17.69
CA LEU A 68 -12.68 -19.03 -17.61
C LEU A 68 -11.17 -19.15 -17.82
N TRP A 69 -10.48 -19.73 -16.85
CA TRP A 69 -9.09 -20.12 -16.97
C TRP A 69 -8.98 -21.60 -17.34
N ALA A 70 -8.65 -21.88 -18.60
CA ALA A 70 -8.59 -23.24 -19.15
C ALA A 70 -7.13 -23.71 -19.28
N PRO A 71 -6.64 -24.63 -18.41
CA PRO A 71 -5.33 -25.23 -18.54
C PRO A 71 -5.26 -26.20 -19.73
N ASN A 72 -4.26 -26.02 -20.58
CA ASN A 72 -4.08 -26.73 -21.83
C ASN A 72 -3.03 -27.85 -21.70
N GLU A 73 -3.25 -29.02 -22.31
CA GLU A 73 -2.32 -30.17 -22.21
C GLU A 73 -0.95 -29.93 -22.88
N ASN A 74 -0.79 -28.81 -23.61
CA ASN A 74 0.50 -28.35 -24.18
C ASN A 74 1.32 -27.42 -23.27
N GLY A 75 0.99 -27.31 -21.98
CA GLY A 75 1.79 -26.52 -21.03
C GLY A 75 1.51 -25.02 -21.08
N THR A 76 0.30 -24.66 -21.48
CA THR A 76 -0.20 -23.28 -21.44
C THR A 76 -1.50 -23.20 -20.66
N ILE A 77 -1.97 -21.98 -20.39
CA ILE A 77 -3.30 -21.72 -19.84
C ILE A 77 -3.96 -20.58 -20.61
N SER A 78 -5.22 -20.75 -20.98
CA SER A 78 -6.01 -19.79 -21.74
C SER A 78 -6.92 -18.98 -20.82
N LYS A 79 -6.94 -17.65 -20.98
CA LYS A 79 -7.92 -16.74 -20.37
C LYS A 79 -9.06 -16.51 -21.35
N VAL A 80 -10.26 -16.97 -21.03
CA VAL A 80 -11.45 -16.84 -21.88
C VAL A 80 -12.45 -15.91 -21.22
N CYS A 81 -12.96 -14.93 -21.96
CA CYS A 81 -14.03 -14.05 -21.49
C CYS A 81 -15.31 -14.86 -21.26
N ALA A 82 -15.81 -14.93 -20.01
CA ALA A 82 -17.01 -15.72 -19.74
C ALA A 82 -18.26 -15.15 -20.45
N THR A 83 -18.32 -13.85 -20.71
CA THR A 83 -19.49 -13.26 -21.39
C THR A 83 -19.53 -13.61 -22.86
N THR A 84 -18.39 -13.51 -23.56
CA THR A 84 -18.33 -13.57 -25.04
C THR A 84 -17.78 -14.89 -25.57
N GLY A 85 -17.09 -15.66 -24.75
CA GLY A 85 -16.37 -16.86 -25.17
C GLY A 85 -15.11 -16.58 -25.98
N LYS A 86 -14.68 -15.33 -26.13
CA LYS A 86 -13.40 -15.01 -26.79
C LYS A 86 -12.22 -15.40 -25.91
N GLU A 87 -11.18 -15.96 -26.53
CA GLU A 87 -9.88 -16.12 -25.89
C GLU A 87 -9.18 -14.76 -25.86
N LEU A 88 -8.78 -14.30 -24.68
CA LEU A 88 -8.19 -12.97 -24.46
C LEU A 88 -6.66 -13.02 -24.33
N GLY A 89 -6.12 -14.18 -23.98
CA GLY A 89 -4.70 -14.39 -23.78
C GLY A 89 -4.39 -15.85 -23.50
N ARG A 90 -3.15 -16.26 -23.78
CA ARG A 90 -2.67 -17.61 -23.50
C ARG A 90 -1.22 -17.59 -23.02
N TYR A 91 -1.00 -18.14 -21.84
CA TYR A 91 0.24 -17.96 -21.11
C TYR A 91 0.98 -19.30 -21.01
N ARG A 92 2.29 -19.30 -21.24
CA ARG A 92 3.13 -20.48 -20.90
C ARG A 92 3.23 -20.58 -19.38
N VAL A 93 3.06 -21.79 -18.86
CA VAL A 93 3.07 -22.05 -17.41
C VAL A 93 4.22 -22.97 -16.98
N VAL A 94 5.07 -23.35 -17.93
CA VAL A 94 6.27 -24.15 -17.73
C VAL A 94 7.32 -23.81 -18.80
N PRO A 95 8.61 -24.08 -18.55
CA PRO A 95 9.63 -23.98 -19.58
C PRO A 95 9.41 -25.00 -20.70
N PRO A 96 9.87 -24.69 -21.93
CA PRO A 96 9.72 -25.60 -23.09
C PRO A 96 10.59 -26.87 -22.98
N GLU A 97 11.64 -26.84 -22.17
CA GLU A 97 12.64 -27.91 -22.03
C GLU A 97 12.49 -28.67 -20.70
N LEU A 98 11.31 -29.26 -20.47
CA LEU A 98 11.12 -30.14 -19.32
C LEU A 98 11.73 -31.53 -19.54
N PRO A 99 12.19 -32.21 -18.48
CA PRO A 99 12.61 -33.61 -18.56
C PRO A 99 11.49 -34.49 -19.11
N GLU A 100 11.83 -35.42 -20.01
CA GLU A 100 10.90 -36.42 -20.55
C GLU A 100 10.21 -37.22 -19.45
N LEU A 101 8.99 -37.67 -19.74
CA LEU A 101 8.22 -38.46 -18.79
C LEU A 101 8.89 -39.82 -18.53
N PRO A 102 9.15 -40.20 -17.27
CA PRO A 102 10.01 -41.33 -16.94
C PRO A 102 9.49 -42.71 -17.38
N TYR A 103 8.19 -42.82 -17.71
CA TYR A 103 7.56 -44.09 -18.07
C TYR A 103 7.15 -44.20 -19.55
N SER A 104 6.90 -43.08 -20.24
CA SER A 104 6.52 -43.07 -21.67
C SER A 104 7.65 -42.61 -22.59
N GLY A 105 8.62 -41.82 -22.10
CA GLY A 105 9.62 -41.15 -22.93
C GLY A 105 9.03 -40.05 -23.82
N GLU A 106 7.78 -39.66 -23.57
CA GLU A 106 7.12 -38.59 -24.32
C GLU A 106 7.55 -37.21 -23.81
N GLN A 107 7.40 -36.21 -24.67
CA GLN A 107 7.64 -34.82 -24.33
C GLN A 107 6.76 -34.41 -23.14
N ASN A 108 7.38 -33.76 -22.16
CA ASN A 108 6.71 -33.29 -20.97
C ASN A 108 6.29 -31.83 -21.15
N PHE A 109 4.99 -31.56 -21.00
CA PHE A 109 4.42 -30.22 -21.07
C PHE A 109 3.97 -29.70 -19.70
N GLY A 110 4.52 -30.26 -18.61
CA GLY A 110 4.17 -29.88 -17.23
C GLY A 110 2.79 -30.35 -16.75
N TRP A 111 1.90 -30.65 -17.70
CA TRP A 111 0.54 -31.16 -17.48
C TRP A 111 -0.26 -30.32 -16.47
N PRO A 112 -0.50 -29.02 -16.79
CA PRO A 112 -1.33 -28.14 -15.97
C PRO A 112 -2.72 -28.76 -15.81
N SER A 113 -3.30 -28.66 -14.60
CA SER A 113 -4.55 -29.40 -14.34
C SER A 113 -5.50 -28.90 -13.27
N ARG A 114 -5.03 -28.10 -12.32
CA ARG A 114 -5.87 -27.51 -11.28
C ARG A 114 -5.73 -26.01 -11.42
N THR A 115 -6.86 -25.33 -11.31
CA THR A 115 -6.88 -23.87 -11.25
C THR A 115 -7.65 -23.42 -10.02
N THR A 116 -7.27 -22.25 -9.51
CA THR A 116 -8.11 -21.46 -8.60
C THR A 116 -7.96 -20.00 -8.98
N VAL A 117 -9.07 -19.27 -9.00
CA VAL A 117 -9.12 -17.86 -9.39
C VAL A 117 -9.30 -17.02 -8.14
N CYS A 118 -8.39 -16.07 -7.92
CA CYS A 118 -8.42 -15.12 -6.81
C CYS A 118 -9.60 -14.13 -6.98
N SER A 119 -9.98 -13.44 -5.90
CA SER A 119 -11.04 -12.41 -5.94
C SER A 119 -10.71 -11.24 -6.86
N ASP A 120 -9.42 -11.02 -7.11
CA ASP A 120 -8.87 -10.05 -8.07
C ASP A 120 -8.77 -10.59 -9.51
N GLY A 121 -9.37 -11.74 -9.80
CA GLY A 121 -9.45 -12.37 -11.12
C GLY A 121 -8.16 -13.02 -11.61
N SER A 122 -7.05 -12.86 -10.89
CA SER A 122 -5.79 -13.55 -11.17
C SER A 122 -5.96 -15.07 -10.96
N CYS A 123 -5.17 -15.87 -11.65
CA CYS A 123 -5.29 -17.32 -11.62
C CYS A 123 -4.01 -17.99 -11.10
N TRP A 124 -4.20 -19.01 -10.28
CA TRP A 124 -3.16 -19.98 -9.96
C TRP A 124 -3.40 -21.29 -10.70
N VAL A 125 -2.35 -21.87 -11.27
CA VAL A 125 -2.40 -23.15 -11.98
C VAL A 125 -1.32 -24.11 -11.49
N ALA A 126 -1.71 -25.37 -11.23
CA ALA A 126 -0.78 -26.41 -10.79
C ALA A 126 -0.30 -27.28 -11.96
N ASN A 127 1.02 -27.42 -12.08
CA ASN A 127 1.72 -28.23 -13.08
C ASN A 127 2.19 -29.55 -12.46
N ARG A 128 1.49 -30.65 -12.78
CA ARG A 128 1.69 -31.97 -12.13
C ARG A 128 3.07 -32.56 -12.37
N THR A 129 3.58 -32.45 -13.60
CA THR A 129 4.86 -33.05 -14.04
C THR A 129 5.98 -32.01 -14.18
N ALA A 130 5.77 -30.81 -13.65
CA ALA A 130 6.85 -29.89 -13.31
C ALA A 130 7.11 -29.87 -11.79
N GLY A 131 6.06 -30.12 -10.99
CA GLY A 131 6.14 -29.96 -9.54
C GLY A 131 6.05 -28.49 -9.12
N THR A 132 5.37 -27.66 -9.90
CA THR A 132 5.25 -26.21 -9.69
C THR A 132 3.80 -25.74 -9.69
N VAL A 133 3.57 -24.55 -9.14
CA VAL A 133 2.33 -23.79 -9.28
C VAL A 133 2.69 -22.40 -9.77
N VAL A 134 1.93 -21.88 -10.74
CA VAL A 134 2.21 -20.59 -11.40
C VAL A 134 1.06 -19.62 -11.17
N LYS A 135 1.37 -18.35 -10.85
CA LYS A 135 0.39 -17.26 -10.76
C LYS A 135 0.40 -16.44 -12.04
N ILE A 136 -0.78 -16.18 -12.59
CA ILE A 136 -1.02 -15.35 -13.76
C ILE A 136 -1.91 -14.18 -13.35
N GLY A 137 -1.43 -12.96 -13.56
CA GLY A 137 -2.16 -11.72 -13.36
C GLY A 137 -2.90 -11.24 -14.61
N LEU A 138 -3.55 -10.08 -14.46
CA LEU A 138 -4.36 -9.41 -15.45
C LEU A 138 -3.81 -8.01 -15.77
N VAL A 139 -3.59 -7.73 -17.05
CA VAL A 139 -3.22 -6.39 -17.55
C VAL A 139 -4.25 -5.35 -17.12
N GLU A 140 -5.52 -5.69 -17.32
CA GLU A 140 -6.67 -4.84 -17.03
C GLU A 140 -6.82 -4.49 -15.54
N ALA A 141 -6.16 -5.24 -14.65
CA ALA A 141 -6.14 -4.98 -13.21
C ALA A 141 -4.77 -4.46 -12.72
N GLY A 142 -3.85 -4.12 -13.63
CA GLY A 142 -2.51 -3.65 -13.27
C GLY A 142 -1.64 -4.73 -12.60
N GLN A 143 -1.96 -6.01 -12.80
CA GLN A 143 -1.26 -7.13 -12.18
C GLN A 143 -0.19 -7.68 -13.12
N TRP A 144 0.93 -6.97 -13.18
CA TRP A 144 2.09 -7.34 -13.97
C TRP A 144 3.35 -6.81 -13.29
N ILE A 145 4.48 -7.38 -13.63
CA ILE A 145 5.78 -6.95 -13.12
C ILE A 145 6.62 -6.54 -14.33
N ASP A 146 6.93 -5.25 -14.43
CA ASP A 146 7.87 -4.71 -15.41
C ASP A 146 9.26 -5.29 -15.14
N ARG A 147 9.59 -6.39 -15.82
CA ARG A 147 10.82 -7.14 -15.58
C ARG A 147 11.99 -6.58 -16.38
N ASN A 148 11.71 -5.88 -17.48
CA ASN A 148 12.72 -5.31 -18.35
C ASN A 148 12.95 -3.79 -18.10
N ASN A 149 12.13 -3.16 -17.24
CA ASN A 149 12.13 -1.74 -16.88
C ASN A 149 11.91 -0.80 -18.09
N ASP A 150 11.08 -1.19 -19.06
CA ASP A 150 10.75 -0.34 -20.20
C ASP A 150 9.43 0.42 -20.06
N GLY A 151 8.67 0.18 -18.98
CA GLY A 151 7.43 0.86 -18.64
C GLY A 151 6.23 0.46 -19.52
N ILE A 152 6.36 -0.61 -20.31
CA ILE A 152 5.30 -1.15 -21.17
C ILE A 152 5.06 -2.59 -20.78
N VAL A 153 3.80 -2.99 -20.56
CA VAL A 153 3.50 -4.39 -20.27
C VAL A 153 3.73 -5.26 -21.50
N GLN A 154 4.59 -6.28 -21.40
CA GLN A 154 4.67 -7.36 -22.40
C GLN A 154 3.95 -8.60 -21.92
N THR A 155 2.87 -8.95 -22.60
CA THR A 155 2.09 -10.13 -22.22
C THR A 155 1.43 -10.79 -23.43
N SER A 156 1.14 -12.08 -23.30
CA SER A 156 0.48 -12.89 -24.33
C SER A 156 -1.00 -12.59 -24.40
N THR A 157 -1.39 -11.71 -25.32
CA THR A 157 -2.78 -11.26 -25.52
C THR A 157 -3.21 -11.40 -26.97
N ASP A 158 -4.52 -11.39 -27.20
CA ASP A 158 -5.10 -11.28 -28.54
C ASP A 158 -4.82 -9.88 -29.11
N ILE A 159 -3.69 -9.73 -29.80
CA ILE A 159 -3.23 -8.43 -30.33
C ILE A 159 -4.04 -8.01 -31.56
N ASN A 160 -4.71 -8.96 -32.22
CA ASN A 160 -5.42 -8.74 -33.47
C ASN A 160 -6.95 -8.61 -33.29
N GLY A 161 -7.48 -9.00 -32.13
CA GLY A 161 -8.87 -8.84 -31.70
C GLY A 161 -9.85 -9.86 -32.28
N ASP A 162 -9.37 -10.92 -32.94
CA ASP A 162 -10.22 -11.96 -33.56
C ASP A 162 -10.83 -12.92 -32.53
N GLY A 163 -10.34 -12.89 -31.29
CA GLY A 163 -10.79 -13.70 -30.17
C GLY A 163 -10.19 -15.10 -30.15
N ASP A 164 -9.16 -15.38 -30.93
CA ASP A 164 -8.33 -16.58 -30.92
C ASP A 164 -6.87 -16.19 -30.58
N ILE A 165 -6.10 -17.12 -29.99
CA ILE A 165 -4.67 -16.90 -29.74
C ILE A 165 -3.83 -17.79 -30.65
N SER A 166 -3.02 -17.16 -31.49
CA SER A 166 -2.05 -17.78 -32.40
C SER A 166 -0.65 -17.87 -31.78
N ASP A 167 0.24 -18.67 -32.38
CA ASP A 167 1.58 -18.92 -31.83
C ASP A 167 2.44 -17.66 -31.70
N ASP A 168 2.26 -16.66 -32.58
CA ASP A 168 2.97 -15.38 -32.52
C ASP A 168 2.44 -14.41 -31.46
N GLU A 169 1.32 -14.74 -30.83
CA GLU A 169 0.69 -13.99 -29.75
C GLU A 169 1.06 -14.56 -28.36
N ILE A 170 1.83 -15.65 -28.33
CA ILE A 170 2.29 -16.31 -27.10
C ILE A 170 3.76 -16.00 -26.88
N LEU A 171 4.07 -15.30 -25.79
CA LEU A 171 5.43 -14.98 -25.41
C LEU A 171 6.21 -16.21 -24.91
N PRO A 172 7.55 -16.23 -25.08
CA PRO A 172 8.42 -17.23 -24.47
C PRO A 172 8.29 -17.30 -22.95
N TRP A 173 8.57 -18.48 -22.39
CA TRP A 173 8.59 -18.68 -20.94
C TRP A 173 9.62 -17.74 -20.27
N GLY A 174 9.19 -17.00 -19.26
CA GLY A 174 10.00 -16.02 -18.57
C GLY A 174 10.01 -14.62 -19.18
N GLU A 175 9.38 -14.43 -20.34
CA GLU A 175 9.23 -13.09 -20.95
C GLU A 175 7.89 -12.44 -20.58
N ASP A 176 6.80 -13.20 -20.43
CA ASP A 176 5.44 -12.68 -20.17
C ASP A 176 5.21 -12.06 -18.78
N GLU A 177 5.09 -10.74 -18.71
CA GLU A 177 5.06 -9.93 -17.48
C GLU A 177 3.79 -10.08 -16.65
N CYS A 178 2.73 -10.70 -17.19
CA CYS A 178 1.57 -11.13 -16.42
C CYS A 178 1.74 -12.52 -15.81
N VAL A 179 2.75 -13.30 -16.20
CA VAL A 179 3.13 -14.52 -15.47
C VAL A 179 4.04 -14.10 -14.32
N LEU A 180 3.45 -13.98 -13.13
CA LEU A 180 4.04 -13.28 -11.99
C LEU A 180 5.08 -14.14 -11.27
N TYR A 181 4.67 -15.35 -10.89
CA TYR A 181 5.47 -16.22 -10.03
C TYR A 181 5.44 -17.66 -10.51
N GLU A 182 6.60 -18.31 -10.40
CA GLU A 182 6.75 -19.76 -10.40
C GLU A 182 7.08 -20.23 -8.99
N VAL A 183 6.16 -20.96 -8.36
CA VAL A 183 6.37 -21.59 -7.05
C VAL A 183 6.79 -23.03 -7.26
N VAL A 184 8.03 -23.33 -6.92
CA VAL A 184 8.61 -24.67 -6.98
C VAL A 184 8.28 -25.41 -5.70
N LEU A 185 7.67 -26.59 -5.81
CA LEU A 185 7.33 -27.47 -4.68
C LEU A 185 8.16 -28.76 -4.66
N VAL A 186 9.19 -28.84 -5.50
CA VAL A 186 10.11 -29.98 -5.58
C VAL A 186 10.89 -30.11 -4.29
N ALA A 187 10.93 -31.33 -3.74
CA ALA A 187 11.56 -31.58 -2.45
C ALA A 187 13.02 -31.09 -2.40
N ARG A 188 13.35 -30.32 -1.36
CA ARG A 188 14.66 -29.68 -1.12
C ARG A 188 15.02 -28.55 -2.09
N ASN A 189 14.10 -28.17 -2.96
CA ASN A 189 14.25 -27.06 -3.91
C ASN A 189 13.04 -26.12 -3.84
N GLU A 190 12.26 -26.18 -2.75
CA GLU A 190 11.08 -25.35 -2.58
C GLU A 190 11.45 -23.85 -2.58
N GLY A 191 10.69 -23.04 -3.30
CA GLY A 191 10.94 -21.60 -3.38
C GLY A 191 10.04 -20.90 -4.40
N VAL A 192 10.08 -19.57 -4.38
CA VAL A 192 9.36 -18.71 -5.32
C VAL A 192 10.34 -17.99 -6.21
N TYR A 193 10.08 -18.01 -7.52
CA TYR A 193 10.96 -17.46 -8.54
C TYR A 193 10.16 -16.61 -9.52
N TYR A 194 10.85 -15.68 -10.18
CA TYR A 194 10.34 -15.19 -11.46
C TYR A 194 10.37 -16.34 -12.47
N PRO A 195 9.32 -16.52 -13.27
CA PRO A 195 9.32 -17.49 -14.35
C PRO A 195 10.59 -17.41 -15.20
N GLY A 196 11.21 -18.56 -15.46
CA GLY A 196 12.44 -18.67 -16.25
C GLY A 196 13.74 -18.44 -15.49
N THR A 197 13.70 -18.09 -14.20
CA THR A 197 14.92 -17.87 -13.38
C THR A 197 15.31 -19.06 -12.51
N TYR A 198 14.41 -20.03 -12.32
CA TYR A 198 14.71 -21.24 -11.56
C TYR A 198 15.71 -22.13 -12.31
N ALA A 199 16.83 -22.46 -11.65
CA ALA A 199 17.92 -23.27 -12.22
C ALA A 199 17.99 -24.70 -11.66
N GLY A 200 17.06 -25.07 -10.78
CA GLY A 200 17.02 -26.40 -10.16
C GLY A 200 16.25 -27.43 -11.01
N PRO A 201 16.13 -28.67 -10.51
CA PRO A 201 15.41 -29.73 -11.22
C PRO A 201 13.89 -29.57 -11.12
N TYR A 202 13.20 -29.93 -12.21
CA TYR A 202 11.76 -30.20 -12.23
C TYR A 202 11.48 -31.68 -11.94
N ASP A 203 10.25 -32.00 -11.54
CA ASP A 203 9.85 -33.36 -11.14
C ASP A 203 8.79 -33.95 -12.11
N PRO A 204 9.19 -34.80 -13.07
CA PRO A 204 8.31 -35.31 -14.12
C PRO A 204 7.45 -36.52 -13.72
N ASP A 205 7.58 -37.06 -12.50
CA ASP A 205 6.81 -38.23 -12.08
C ASP A 205 5.38 -37.83 -11.67
N ASP A 206 4.38 -38.10 -12.53
CA ASP A 206 2.96 -37.92 -12.22
C ASP A 206 2.46 -38.98 -11.21
N GLY A 207 2.53 -38.62 -9.93
CA GLY A 207 1.84 -39.27 -8.84
C GLY A 207 2.75 -39.85 -7.78
N ARG A 208 4.03 -40.11 -8.06
CA ARG A 208 5.04 -40.43 -7.03
C ARG A 208 5.97 -39.26 -6.75
N GLY A 209 6.10 -38.34 -7.71
CA GLY A 209 6.83 -37.09 -7.55
C GLY A 209 6.04 -36.05 -6.75
N THR A 210 6.38 -34.79 -6.95
CA THR A 210 5.77 -33.65 -6.27
C THR A 210 4.29 -33.53 -6.64
N SER A 211 3.94 -33.61 -7.92
CA SER A 211 2.55 -33.75 -8.41
C SER A 211 1.51 -32.91 -7.66
N PRO A 212 1.56 -31.57 -7.74
CA PRO A 212 0.52 -30.72 -7.19
C PRO A 212 -0.80 -30.99 -7.93
N CYS A 213 -1.76 -31.57 -7.23
CA CYS A 213 -3.03 -32.05 -7.78
C CYS A 213 -4.24 -31.52 -7.02
N ALA A 214 -4.05 -30.64 -6.04
CA ALA A 214 -5.14 -30.00 -5.31
C ALA A 214 -4.79 -28.52 -5.13
N LEU A 215 -5.75 -27.65 -5.43
CA LEU A 215 -5.65 -26.21 -5.22
C LEU A 215 -6.96 -25.72 -4.61
N ALA A 216 -6.86 -24.87 -3.59
CA ALA A 216 -7.95 -24.09 -3.04
C ALA A 216 -7.38 -22.76 -2.52
N LYS A 217 -8.15 -21.68 -2.65
CA LYS A 217 -7.80 -20.36 -2.08
C LYS A 217 -8.55 -20.13 -0.77
N ASP A 218 -7.96 -19.37 0.14
CA ASP A 218 -8.64 -18.92 1.34
C ASP A 218 -9.28 -17.53 1.17
N GLU A 219 -9.77 -16.96 2.26
CA GLU A 219 -10.42 -15.64 2.27
C GLU A 219 -9.48 -14.46 1.97
N ASN A 220 -8.17 -14.66 2.14
CA ASN A 220 -7.14 -13.66 1.86
C ASN A 220 -6.54 -13.81 0.45
N ASP A 221 -7.11 -14.70 -0.37
CA ASP A 221 -6.58 -15.14 -1.67
C ASP A 221 -5.19 -15.78 -1.59
N ASP A 222 -4.79 -16.26 -0.40
CA ASP A 222 -3.65 -17.15 -0.24
C ASP A 222 -4.08 -18.57 -0.67
N ILE A 223 -3.12 -19.38 -1.13
CA ILE A 223 -3.45 -20.68 -1.73
C ILE A 223 -2.89 -21.86 -0.94
N TRP A 224 -3.72 -22.90 -0.88
CA TRP A 224 -3.38 -24.21 -0.35
C TRP A 224 -3.18 -25.19 -1.50
N VAL A 225 -1.96 -25.72 -1.61
CA VAL A 225 -1.55 -26.65 -2.67
C VAL A 225 -1.34 -28.05 -2.11
N GLY A 226 -2.17 -29.00 -2.50
CA GLY A 226 -2.01 -30.40 -2.14
C GLY A 226 -1.12 -31.15 -3.14
N SER A 227 -0.03 -31.71 -2.62
CA SER A 227 0.93 -32.54 -3.34
C SER A 227 0.60 -34.02 -3.18
N LYS A 228 0.22 -34.66 -4.29
CA LYS A 228 -0.23 -36.05 -4.32
C LYS A 228 0.85 -37.05 -3.92
N GLY A 229 2.08 -36.88 -4.39
CA GLY A 229 3.17 -37.83 -4.09
C GLY A 229 3.95 -37.51 -2.82
N ARG A 230 3.80 -36.30 -2.25
CA ARG A 230 4.42 -35.93 -0.96
C ARG A 230 3.47 -35.97 0.24
N ASN A 231 2.21 -36.35 0.02
CA ASN A 231 1.17 -36.49 1.05
C ASN A 231 1.04 -35.27 1.95
N ARG A 232 1.05 -34.06 1.38
CA ARG A 232 1.04 -32.81 2.15
C ARG A 232 0.35 -31.68 1.41
N PHE A 233 -0.08 -30.69 2.18
CA PHE A 233 -0.46 -29.38 1.69
C PHE A 233 0.66 -28.36 1.96
N PHE A 234 0.83 -27.42 1.03
CA PHE A 234 1.68 -26.23 1.16
C PHE A 234 0.77 -25.01 1.19
N HIS A 235 1.01 -24.08 2.11
CA HIS A 235 0.37 -22.77 2.12
C HIS A 235 1.31 -21.77 1.44
N ILE A 236 0.76 -20.96 0.53
CA ILE A 236 1.50 -19.92 -0.18
C ILE A 236 0.79 -18.60 0.08
N THR A 237 1.50 -17.66 0.71
CA THR A 237 0.99 -16.35 1.13
C THR A 237 1.80 -15.19 0.56
N GLY A 238 1.23 -13.99 0.57
CA GLY A 238 1.90 -12.75 0.18
C GLY A 238 1.98 -12.54 -1.34
N ALA A 239 1.15 -13.26 -2.10
CA ALA A 239 1.17 -13.26 -3.56
C ALA A 239 0.24 -12.22 -4.21
N GLN A 240 -0.34 -11.31 -3.43
CA GLN A 240 -1.17 -10.24 -3.94
C GLN A 240 -0.35 -9.25 -4.77
N PRO A 241 -0.71 -8.97 -6.05
CA PRO A 241 0.02 -8.00 -6.87
C PRO A 241 -0.03 -6.59 -6.26
N PRO A 242 1.01 -5.75 -6.43
CA PRO A 242 2.28 -5.99 -7.12
C PRO A 242 3.39 -6.51 -6.19
N ALA A 243 3.24 -7.70 -5.58
CA ALA A 243 4.29 -8.29 -4.77
C ALA A 243 5.55 -8.68 -5.59
N LEU A 244 6.71 -8.63 -4.94
CA LEU A 244 7.94 -9.23 -5.49
C LEU A 244 8.02 -10.70 -5.05
N PRO A 245 8.73 -11.60 -5.77
CA PRO A 245 8.91 -12.99 -5.36
C PRO A 245 9.45 -13.15 -3.93
N SER A 246 10.26 -12.20 -3.45
CA SER A 246 10.78 -12.19 -2.08
C SER A 246 9.71 -11.96 -1.00
N MET A 247 8.53 -11.49 -1.37
CA MET A 247 7.40 -11.26 -0.49
C MET A 247 6.43 -12.45 -0.47
N VAL A 248 6.47 -13.30 -1.51
CA VAL A 248 5.68 -14.53 -1.58
C VAL A 248 6.40 -15.63 -0.82
N THR A 249 5.71 -16.30 0.09
CA THR A 249 6.34 -17.30 0.97
C THR A 249 5.56 -18.60 1.00
N ILE A 250 6.30 -19.72 1.16
CA ILE A 250 5.73 -21.00 1.58
C ILE A 250 5.89 -21.07 3.09
N ASP A 251 4.91 -20.57 3.83
CA ASP A 251 4.98 -20.36 5.27
C ASP A 251 4.56 -21.59 6.09
N GLN A 252 3.69 -22.43 5.54
CA GLN A 252 3.19 -23.64 6.22
C GLN A 252 3.22 -24.88 5.32
N GLN A 253 3.50 -26.03 5.95
CA GLN A 253 3.34 -27.35 5.34
C GLN A 253 2.60 -28.31 6.27
N VAL A 254 1.51 -28.90 5.80
CA VAL A 254 0.69 -29.84 6.58
C VAL A 254 0.84 -31.24 6.03
N ASN A 255 1.44 -32.15 6.81
CA ASN A 255 1.54 -33.56 6.46
C ASN A 255 0.19 -34.26 6.67
N VAL A 256 -0.39 -34.80 5.60
CA VAL A 256 -1.69 -35.46 5.61
C VAL A 256 -1.61 -36.97 5.35
N ALA A 257 -0.42 -37.57 5.39
CA ALA A 257 -0.25 -39.01 5.18
C ALA A 257 -1.19 -39.85 6.08
N PRO A 258 -1.80 -40.94 5.57
CA PRO A 258 -1.58 -41.54 4.24
C PRO A 258 -2.39 -40.88 3.10
N HIS A 259 -3.14 -39.80 3.37
CA HIS A 259 -3.91 -39.10 2.35
C HIS A 259 -3.02 -38.59 1.21
N ARG A 260 -3.51 -38.74 -0.03
CA ARG A 260 -2.85 -38.29 -1.25
C ARG A 260 -3.72 -37.24 -1.95
N PRO A 261 -3.49 -35.94 -1.69
CA PRO A 261 -4.33 -34.88 -2.21
C PRO A 261 -4.52 -34.95 -3.73
N PHE A 262 -5.76 -34.98 -4.20
CA PHE A 262 -6.10 -35.02 -5.62
C PHE A 262 -7.16 -33.99 -6.06
N GLY A 263 -7.83 -33.38 -5.10
CA GLY A 263 -8.67 -32.20 -5.27
C GLY A 263 -8.80 -31.53 -3.90
N ALA A 264 -9.00 -30.21 -3.87
CA ALA A 264 -9.32 -29.49 -2.65
C ALA A 264 -10.37 -28.41 -2.89
N ALA A 265 -11.09 -28.07 -1.81
CA ALA A 265 -11.93 -26.88 -1.70
C ALA A 265 -11.85 -26.39 -0.25
N ILE A 266 -12.02 -25.10 -0.03
CA ILE A 266 -12.10 -24.51 1.31
C ILE A 266 -13.56 -24.18 1.60
N ASP A 267 -14.03 -24.58 2.77
CA ASP A 267 -15.38 -24.27 3.22
C ASP A 267 -15.49 -22.86 3.83
N ARG A 268 -16.72 -22.42 4.08
CA ARG A 268 -16.99 -21.11 4.69
C ARG A 268 -16.45 -20.94 6.11
N PHE A 269 -15.95 -22.00 6.73
CA PHE A 269 -15.31 -21.98 8.04
C PHE A 269 -13.78 -21.96 7.94
N GLY A 270 -13.22 -21.87 6.73
CA GLY A 270 -11.78 -21.86 6.47
C GLY A 270 -11.13 -23.24 6.51
N ALA A 271 -11.90 -24.33 6.54
CA ALA A 271 -11.35 -25.68 6.56
C ALA A 271 -11.18 -26.22 5.14
N ILE A 272 -10.04 -26.87 4.91
CA ILE A 272 -9.68 -27.46 3.62
C ILE A 272 -10.25 -28.88 3.56
N TRP A 273 -11.16 -29.12 2.63
CA TRP A 273 -11.64 -30.44 2.29
C TRP A 273 -10.84 -30.98 1.12
N SER A 274 -10.34 -32.21 1.25
CA SER A 274 -9.51 -32.85 0.23
C SER A 274 -9.90 -34.30 0.01
N VAL A 275 -9.87 -34.73 -1.24
CA VAL A 275 -10.15 -36.11 -1.66
C VAL A 275 -8.90 -36.79 -2.19
N GLY A 276 -8.77 -38.07 -1.85
CA GLY A 276 -7.68 -38.94 -2.28
C GLY A 276 -8.19 -39.98 -3.27
N ARG A 277 -7.60 -39.97 -4.47
CA ARG A 277 -8.13 -40.72 -5.63
C ARG A 277 -8.27 -42.22 -5.42
N ASP A 278 -7.25 -42.86 -4.84
CA ASP A 278 -7.08 -44.32 -4.96
C ASP A 278 -7.84 -45.12 -3.89
N GLU A 279 -8.20 -44.51 -2.75
CA GLU A 279 -8.80 -45.22 -1.60
C GLU A 279 -10.15 -44.61 -1.13
N GLY A 280 -10.71 -43.66 -1.89
CA GLY A 280 -11.94 -42.96 -1.49
C GLY A 280 -11.75 -42.11 -0.22
N ASP A 281 -10.51 -41.77 0.12
CA ASP A 281 -10.15 -41.05 1.34
C ASP A 281 -10.62 -39.59 1.26
N VAL A 282 -11.22 -39.11 2.34
CA VAL A 282 -11.68 -37.72 2.48
C VAL A 282 -11.17 -37.19 3.80
N VAL A 283 -10.47 -36.06 3.73
CA VAL A 283 -9.95 -35.37 4.91
C VAL A 283 -10.48 -33.95 4.96
N ARG A 284 -10.78 -33.49 6.17
CA ARG A 284 -10.98 -32.08 6.50
C ARG A 284 -9.79 -31.62 7.32
N ILE A 285 -9.13 -30.56 6.87
CA ILE A 285 -7.96 -29.99 7.51
C ILE A 285 -8.37 -28.63 8.06
N ASP A 286 -8.19 -28.43 9.35
CA ASP A 286 -8.30 -27.12 9.99
C ASP A 286 -6.89 -26.52 10.10
N PRO A 287 -6.53 -25.55 9.24
CA PRO A 287 -5.19 -25.01 9.20
C PRO A 287 -4.90 -24.03 10.34
N THR A 288 -5.92 -23.59 11.10
CA THR A 288 -5.80 -22.55 12.13
C THR A 288 -5.14 -23.02 13.42
N THR A 289 -4.98 -24.34 13.59
CA THR A 289 -4.33 -24.94 14.76
C THR A 289 -2.85 -25.26 14.46
N ASP A 290 -2.01 -25.26 15.50
CA ASP A 290 -0.61 -25.71 15.39
C ASP A 290 -0.33 -26.92 16.31
N PRO A 291 -0.10 -28.13 15.77
CA PRO A 291 -0.19 -28.48 14.34
C PRO A 291 -1.64 -28.45 13.82
N ALA A 292 -1.81 -28.36 12.50
CA ALA A 292 -3.12 -28.38 11.85
C ALA A 292 -3.91 -29.64 12.24
N THR A 293 -5.21 -29.47 12.53
CA THR A 293 -6.08 -30.58 12.94
C THR A 293 -6.63 -31.27 11.70
N ILE A 294 -6.57 -32.60 11.65
CA ILE A 294 -7.00 -33.39 10.49
C ILE A 294 -8.10 -34.35 10.93
N ASP A 295 -9.32 -34.09 10.48
CA ASP A 295 -10.45 -35.01 10.59
C ASP A 295 -10.45 -35.94 9.37
N ARG A 296 -10.48 -37.26 9.62
CA ARG A 296 -10.58 -38.27 8.55
C ARG A 296 -11.97 -38.86 8.55
N LEU A 297 -12.66 -38.73 7.42
CA LEU A 297 -13.97 -39.34 7.27
C LEU A 297 -13.81 -40.84 6.92
N PRO A 298 -14.85 -41.66 7.16
CA PRO A 298 -14.87 -43.01 6.65
C PRO A 298 -14.65 -43.01 5.12
N PRO A 299 -13.81 -43.91 4.58
CA PRO A 299 -13.58 -43.99 3.15
C PRO A 299 -14.88 -44.11 2.36
N LEU A 300 -15.01 -43.35 1.29
CA LEU A 300 -16.15 -43.44 0.40
C LEU A 300 -16.14 -44.80 -0.33
N PRO A 301 -17.31 -45.37 -0.67
CA PRO A 301 -17.39 -46.67 -1.33
C PRO A 301 -17.01 -46.62 -2.82
N HIS A 302 -16.30 -45.57 -3.26
CA HIS A 302 -16.03 -45.27 -4.65
C HIS A 302 -14.71 -44.50 -4.83
N MET A 303 -14.19 -44.46 -6.06
CA MET A 303 -12.91 -43.84 -6.38
C MET A 303 -13.06 -42.31 -6.45
N ALA A 304 -13.00 -41.65 -5.28
CA ALA A 304 -13.21 -40.21 -5.13
C ALA A 304 -12.34 -39.40 -6.11
N TYR A 305 -12.91 -38.40 -6.79
CA TYR A 305 -12.20 -37.70 -7.85
C TYR A 305 -12.41 -36.19 -7.83
N GLY A 306 -13.57 -35.72 -8.31
CA GLY A 306 -13.95 -34.32 -8.25
C GLY A 306 -14.68 -34.03 -6.94
N LEU A 307 -14.60 -32.79 -6.48
CA LEU A 307 -15.36 -32.33 -5.34
C LEU A 307 -15.88 -30.90 -5.55
N ALA A 308 -17.04 -30.59 -4.97
CA ALA A 308 -17.61 -29.25 -4.97
C ALA A 308 -18.44 -29.02 -3.72
N LEU A 309 -18.40 -27.78 -3.22
CA LEU A 309 -19.25 -27.33 -2.13
C LEU A 309 -20.52 -26.69 -2.70
N ASP A 310 -21.65 -26.95 -2.06
CA ASP A 310 -22.87 -26.19 -2.29
C ASP A 310 -23.05 -25.08 -1.24
N LYS A 311 -24.08 -24.24 -1.42
CA LYS A 311 -24.41 -23.15 -0.49
C LYS A 311 -25.11 -23.62 0.80
N LEU A 312 -25.42 -24.92 0.89
CA LEU A 312 -26.14 -25.55 1.99
C LEU A 312 -25.21 -26.38 2.89
N ASP A 313 -23.91 -26.14 2.80
CA ASP A 313 -22.89 -26.84 3.57
C ASP A 313 -22.84 -28.36 3.28
N HIS A 314 -22.97 -28.73 2.01
CA HIS A 314 -22.65 -30.06 1.53
C HIS A 314 -21.45 -30.08 0.60
N LEU A 315 -20.61 -31.09 0.79
CA LEU A 315 -19.55 -31.47 -0.13
C LEU A 315 -20.02 -32.64 -0.99
N PHE A 316 -20.09 -32.42 -2.30
CA PHE A 316 -20.32 -33.47 -3.29
C PHE A 316 -19.00 -34.05 -3.76
N VAL A 317 -18.93 -35.36 -3.89
CA VAL A 317 -17.74 -36.08 -4.37
C VAL A 317 -18.14 -37.10 -5.42
N THR A 318 -17.57 -36.98 -6.62
CA THR A 318 -17.80 -37.91 -7.75
C THR A 318 -16.81 -39.07 -7.71
N GLY A 319 -17.27 -40.23 -8.20
CA GLY A 319 -16.46 -41.44 -8.31
C GLY A 319 -16.11 -41.76 -9.75
N TYR A 320 -14.82 -41.73 -10.10
CA TYR A 320 -14.35 -41.82 -11.50
C TYR A 320 -14.82 -43.07 -12.24
N THR A 321 -14.35 -44.26 -11.86
CA THR A 321 -14.68 -45.51 -12.57
C THR A 321 -15.81 -46.29 -11.92
N THR A 322 -16.49 -45.69 -10.93
CA THR A 322 -17.39 -46.38 -10.00
C THR A 322 -18.85 -45.94 -10.14
N SER A 323 -19.15 -45.00 -11.04
CA SER A 323 -20.53 -44.56 -11.34
C SER A 323 -21.32 -44.17 -10.10
N MET A 324 -20.66 -43.51 -9.14
CA MET A 324 -21.22 -43.14 -7.85
C MET A 324 -20.93 -41.68 -7.54
N MET A 325 -21.77 -41.09 -6.70
CA MET A 325 -21.56 -39.80 -6.08
C MET A 325 -21.87 -39.91 -4.59
N SER A 326 -21.14 -39.17 -3.77
CA SER A 326 -21.42 -38.99 -2.35
C SER A 326 -21.76 -37.54 -2.05
N ARG A 327 -22.62 -37.34 -1.06
CA ARG A 327 -22.85 -36.05 -0.42
C ARG A 327 -22.45 -36.15 1.05
N ILE A 328 -21.71 -35.17 1.52
CA ILE A 328 -21.16 -35.10 2.86
C ILE A 328 -21.65 -33.80 3.49
N ASP A 329 -22.23 -33.87 4.67
CA ASP A 329 -22.54 -32.69 5.49
C ASP A 329 -21.23 -32.20 6.13
N ILE A 330 -20.79 -30.99 5.77
CA ILE A 330 -19.49 -30.46 6.25
C ILE A 330 -19.55 -29.99 7.71
N VAL A 331 -20.74 -29.66 8.22
CA VAL A 331 -20.95 -29.22 9.62
C VAL A 331 -20.87 -30.42 10.55
N ASN A 332 -21.58 -31.50 10.22
CA ASN A 332 -21.63 -32.73 11.02
C ASN A 332 -20.48 -33.69 10.69
N LYS A 333 -19.76 -33.46 9.59
CA LYS A 333 -18.64 -34.28 9.10
C LYS A 333 -19.07 -35.73 8.83
N THR A 334 -20.28 -35.90 8.30
CA THR A 334 -20.89 -37.21 8.04
C THR A 334 -21.26 -37.37 6.57
N VAL A 335 -21.09 -38.58 6.06
CA VAL A 335 -21.58 -38.95 4.73
C VAL A 335 -23.10 -39.11 4.81
N ASP A 336 -23.86 -38.22 4.18
CA ASP A 336 -25.33 -38.29 4.13
C ASP A 336 -25.77 -39.49 3.30
N TRP A 337 -25.16 -39.63 2.12
CA TRP A 337 -25.42 -40.73 1.22
C TRP A 337 -24.29 -40.94 0.22
N SER A 338 -24.21 -42.17 -0.30
CA SER A 338 -23.41 -42.55 -1.45
C SER A 338 -24.30 -43.35 -2.38
N LYS A 339 -24.51 -42.90 -3.60
CA LYS A 339 -25.50 -43.47 -4.53
C LYS A 339 -24.87 -43.68 -5.90
N SER A 340 -25.24 -44.79 -6.54
CA SER A 340 -25.11 -44.89 -7.99
C SER A 340 -26.25 -44.12 -8.63
N LEU A 341 -25.91 -43.11 -9.43
CA LEU A 341 -26.90 -42.24 -10.07
C LEU A 341 -26.96 -42.51 -11.59
N PRO A 342 -28.12 -42.35 -12.23
CA PRO A 342 -28.26 -42.57 -13.67
C PRO A 342 -27.38 -41.59 -14.46
N GLY A 343 -26.62 -42.09 -15.44
CA GLY A 343 -25.78 -41.25 -16.31
C GLY A 343 -24.35 -41.04 -15.83
N LEU A 344 -24.00 -41.43 -14.60
CA LEU A 344 -22.61 -41.34 -14.11
C LEU A 344 -21.73 -42.41 -14.76
N VAL A 345 -20.87 -42.03 -15.70
CA VAL A 345 -19.88 -42.94 -16.31
C VAL A 345 -18.56 -42.19 -16.53
N GLY A 346 -17.48 -42.67 -15.91
CA GLY A 346 -16.20 -41.97 -15.97
C GLY A 346 -16.24 -40.58 -15.32
N SER A 347 -17.10 -40.38 -14.31
CA SER A 347 -17.47 -39.07 -13.77
C SER A 347 -16.33 -38.39 -13.03
N ARG A 348 -16.01 -37.16 -13.41
CA ARG A 348 -14.81 -36.42 -12.97
C ARG A 348 -15.19 -35.11 -12.31
N GLY A 349 -15.12 -33.98 -13.00
CA GLY A 349 -15.49 -32.68 -12.44
C GLY A 349 -16.91 -32.68 -11.89
N VAL A 350 -17.12 -31.92 -10.81
CA VAL A 350 -18.43 -31.62 -10.25
C VAL A 350 -18.47 -30.15 -9.85
N ALA A 351 -19.64 -29.52 -9.99
CA ALA A 351 -19.89 -28.16 -9.55
C ALA A 351 -21.34 -28.01 -9.10
N CYS A 352 -21.60 -27.06 -8.21
CA CYS A 352 -22.94 -26.79 -7.68
C CYS A 352 -23.40 -25.40 -8.14
N THR A 353 -24.61 -25.30 -8.68
CA THR A 353 -25.22 -24.03 -9.10
C THR A 353 -26.09 -23.44 -7.99
N ASP A 354 -26.38 -22.14 -8.10
CA ASP A 354 -27.15 -21.36 -7.13
C ASP A 354 -28.58 -21.86 -6.87
N ASP A 355 -29.15 -22.55 -7.85
CA ASP A 355 -30.45 -23.21 -7.75
C ASP A 355 -30.38 -24.56 -7.00
N ASN A 356 -29.24 -24.85 -6.38
CA ASN A 356 -28.96 -26.02 -5.55
C ASN A 356 -28.87 -27.35 -6.33
N ASP A 357 -28.57 -27.27 -7.63
CA ASP A 357 -28.33 -28.42 -8.46
C ASP A 357 -26.84 -28.76 -8.56
N VAL A 358 -26.57 -30.02 -8.90
CA VAL A 358 -25.23 -30.59 -9.00
C VAL A 358 -24.97 -30.99 -10.44
N TRP A 359 -23.94 -30.43 -11.03
CA TRP A 359 -23.50 -30.68 -12.41
C TRP A 359 -22.27 -31.55 -12.41
N VAL A 360 -22.27 -32.59 -13.23
CA VAL A 360 -21.20 -33.60 -13.26
C VAL A 360 -20.74 -33.84 -14.68
N ALA A 361 -19.42 -33.78 -14.88
CA ALA A 361 -18.77 -34.10 -16.13
C ALA A 361 -18.50 -35.61 -16.26
N ASN A 362 -19.08 -36.26 -17.26
CA ASN A 362 -18.99 -37.70 -17.48
C ASN A 362 -18.05 -38.01 -18.65
N SER A 363 -16.75 -38.03 -18.37
CA SER A 363 -15.72 -38.31 -19.37
C SER A 363 -15.84 -39.67 -20.07
N GLY A 364 -16.54 -40.64 -19.47
CA GLY A 364 -16.65 -41.98 -20.05
C GLY A 364 -17.70 -42.12 -21.15
N ILE A 365 -18.61 -41.15 -21.28
CA ILE A 365 -19.71 -41.15 -22.24
C ILE A 365 -19.95 -39.78 -22.89
N ASP A 366 -19.00 -38.85 -22.75
CA ASP A 366 -18.99 -37.57 -23.47
C ASP A 366 -20.24 -36.69 -23.25
N ASN A 367 -20.69 -36.57 -22.00
CA ASN A 367 -21.82 -35.72 -21.64
C ASN A 367 -21.70 -35.06 -20.25
N ILE A 368 -22.61 -34.12 -19.98
CA ILE A 368 -22.82 -33.53 -18.66
C ILE A 368 -24.18 -33.98 -18.10
N THR A 369 -24.22 -34.33 -16.83
CA THR A 369 -25.48 -34.63 -16.12
C THR A 369 -25.74 -33.61 -15.02
N ARG A 370 -27.00 -33.23 -14.87
CA ARG A 370 -27.48 -32.34 -13.82
C ARG A 370 -28.42 -33.10 -12.90
N TYR A 371 -28.16 -33.04 -11.60
CA TYR A 371 -29.00 -33.62 -10.56
C TYR A 371 -29.53 -32.54 -9.64
N ASP A 372 -30.67 -32.78 -8.99
CA ASP A 372 -30.99 -32.03 -7.77
C ASP A 372 -30.02 -32.44 -6.64
N ASN A 373 -30.01 -31.64 -5.57
CA ASN A 373 -29.19 -31.91 -4.38
C ASN A 373 -29.42 -33.28 -3.73
N SER A 374 -30.58 -33.92 -3.96
CA SER A 374 -30.91 -35.24 -3.44
C SER A 374 -30.41 -36.39 -4.34
N GLY A 375 -29.88 -36.08 -5.52
CA GLY A 375 -29.38 -37.03 -6.52
C GLY A 375 -30.42 -37.47 -7.55
N VAL A 376 -31.55 -36.76 -7.72
CA VAL A 376 -32.50 -37.03 -8.80
C VAL A 376 -32.00 -36.40 -10.09
N LEU A 377 -31.90 -37.18 -11.16
CA LEU A 377 -31.46 -36.69 -12.47
C LEU A 377 -32.50 -35.70 -13.02
N LYS A 378 -32.08 -34.46 -13.31
CA LYS A 378 -32.89 -33.40 -13.93
C LYS A 378 -32.64 -33.27 -15.43
N ALA A 379 -31.39 -33.37 -15.86
CA ALA A 379 -31.02 -33.24 -17.26
C ALA A 379 -29.76 -34.04 -17.62
N THR A 380 -29.67 -34.39 -18.90
CA THR A 380 -28.46 -34.89 -19.55
C THR A 380 -28.21 -34.00 -20.77
N ILE A 381 -27.01 -33.46 -20.86
CA ILE A 381 -26.57 -32.55 -21.91
C ILE A 381 -25.54 -33.33 -22.71
N ASP A 382 -25.97 -33.86 -23.86
CA ASP A 382 -25.12 -34.59 -24.79
C ASP A 382 -24.39 -33.61 -25.74
N GLU A 383 -23.50 -34.14 -26.57
CA GLU A 383 -22.72 -33.38 -27.56
C GLU A 383 -21.82 -32.30 -26.93
N THR A 384 -21.38 -32.51 -25.69
CA THR A 384 -20.51 -31.58 -24.97
C THR A 384 -19.05 -31.66 -25.40
N GLY A 385 -18.71 -32.56 -26.32
CA GLY A 385 -17.33 -32.82 -26.74
C GLY A 385 -16.70 -34.03 -26.06
N ALA A 386 -15.47 -34.35 -26.45
CA ALA A 386 -14.76 -35.57 -26.08
C ALA A 386 -14.06 -35.45 -24.71
N GLU A 387 -14.34 -36.41 -23.83
CA GLU A 387 -13.78 -36.55 -22.50
C GLU A 387 -13.94 -35.27 -21.63
N PRO A 388 -15.19 -34.78 -21.39
CA PRO A 388 -15.45 -33.64 -20.52
C PRO A 388 -14.88 -33.90 -19.13
N SER A 389 -13.92 -33.08 -18.70
CA SER A 389 -13.07 -33.38 -17.54
C SER A 389 -13.36 -32.44 -16.37
N GLY A 390 -13.49 -31.15 -16.66
CA GLY A 390 -13.77 -30.09 -15.70
C GLY A 390 -15.16 -29.51 -15.87
N VAL A 391 -15.76 -29.15 -14.75
CA VAL A 391 -16.98 -28.33 -14.71
C VAL A 391 -16.84 -27.30 -13.59
N SER A 392 -17.27 -26.07 -13.86
CA SER A 392 -17.28 -24.95 -12.91
C SER A 392 -18.51 -24.08 -13.18
N VAL A 393 -18.75 -23.12 -12.30
CA VAL A 393 -19.84 -22.15 -12.45
C VAL A 393 -19.23 -20.76 -12.49
N ASP A 394 -19.66 -19.88 -13.39
CA ASP A 394 -19.25 -18.48 -13.40
C ASP A 394 -20.08 -17.62 -12.43
N VAL A 395 -19.72 -16.34 -12.27
CA VAL A 395 -20.46 -15.43 -11.37
C VAL A 395 -21.92 -15.23 -11.77
N ASP A 396 -22.26 -15.56 -13.02
CA ASP A 396 -23.60 -15.42 -13.58
C ASP A 396 -24.45 -16.66 -13.36
N GLY A 397 -23.86 -17.68 -12.73
CA GLY A 397 -24.47 -18.98 -12.51
C GLY A 397 -24.42 -19.88 -13.74
N ASN A 398 -23.77 -19.50 -14.84
CA ASN A 398 -23.63 -20.39 -16.00
C ASN A 398 -22.58 -21.46 -15.74
N VAL A 399 -22.80 -22.63 -16.31
CA VAL A 399 -21.94 -23.80 -16.12
C VAL A 399 -20.94 -23.89 -17.25
N TRP A 400 -19.66 -23.93 -16.91
CA TRP A 400 -18.57 -24.09 -17.88
C TRP A 400 -18.03 -25.51 -17.89
N VAL A 401 -17.65 -25.98 -19.07
CA VAL A 401 -17.13 -27.33 -19.31
C VAL A 401 -15.83 -27.23 -20.09
N CYS A 402 -14.81 -27.95 -19.60
CA CYS A 402 -13.53 -28.11 -20.27
C CYS A 402 -13.34 -29.57 -20.68
N ASN A 403 -13.12 -29.78 -21.98
CA ASN A 403 -12.96 -31.11 -22.56
C ASN A 403 -11.50 -31.47 -22.69
N ARG A 404 -11.14 -32.67 -22.22
CA ARG A 404 -9.74 -33.08 -22.21
C ARG A 404 -9.25 -33.53 -23.58
N MET A 405 -10.08 -34.22 -24.36
CA MET A 405 -9.69 -34.81 -25.65
C MET A 405 -10.23 -34.02 -26.84
N ASP A 406 -10.62 -32.77 -26.63
CA ASP A 406 -10.90 -31.82 -27.69
C ASP A 406 -10.47 -30.40 -27.32
N GLU A 407 -10.47 -29.52 -28.31
CA GLU A 407 -9.99 -28.14 -28.18
C GLU A 407 -11.07 -27.17 -27.65
N HIS A 408 -12.26 -27.65 -27.26
CA HIS A 408 -13.40 -26.79 -26.93
C HIS A 408 -13.61 -26.59 -25.44
N VAL A 409 -14.10 -25.39 -25.13
CA VAL A 409 -14.73 -25.04 -23.87
C VAL A 409 -16.17 -24.62 -24.13
N ILE A 410 -17.09 -25.03 -23.26
CA ILE A 410 -18.53 -24.87 -23.48
C ILE A 410 -19.15 -24.17 -22.28
N ARG A 411 -20.07 -23.22 -22.52
CA ARG A 411 -20.93 -22.63 -21.49
C ARG A 411 -22.35 -23.13 -21.66
N ILE A 412 -22.94 -23.63 -20.58
CA ILE A 412 -24.30 -24.12 -20.47
C ILE A 412 -25.10 -23.15 -19.61
N ASN A 413 -26.25 -22.72 -20.13
CA ASN A 413 -27.21 -21.95 -19.35
C ASN A 413 -28.10 -22.90 -18.52
N PRO A 414 -28.07 -22.84 -17.18
CA PRO A 414 -28.87 -23.72 -16.32
C PRO A 414 -30.39 -23.54 -16.46
N GLU A 415 -30.89 -22.41 -16.91
CA GLU A 415 -32.34 -22.23 -17.09
C GLU A 415 -32.86 -23.05 -18.26
N THR A 416 -32.04 -23.24 -19.30
CA THR A 416 -32.43 -23.92 -20.53
C THR A 416 -31.84 -25.31 -20.70
N ASN A 417 -30.77 -25.65 -19.95
CA ASN A 417 -29.92 -26.84 -20.16
C ASN A 417 -29.32 -26.92 -21.57
N ALA A 418 -29.17 -25.79 -22.25
CA ALA A 418 -28.52 -25.70 -23.55
C ALA A 418 -27.21 -24.94 -23.43
N PHE A 419 -26.21 -25.32 -24.23
CA PHE A 419 -25.02 -24.51 -24.37
C PHE A 419 -25.26 -23.34 -25.32
N ASP A 420 -24.78 -22.17 -24.93
CA ASP A 420 -24.87 -20.93 -25.69
C ASP A 420 -23.49 -20.40 -26.14
N ILE A 421 -22.41 -20.92 -25.54
CA ILE A 421 -21.03 -20.78 -26.04
C ILE A 421 -20.45 -22.17 -26.28
N ASN A 422 -19.84 -22.34 -27.45
CA ASN A 422 -18.98 -23.47 -27.78
C ASN A 422 -17.73 -22.90 -28.46
N LYS A 423 -16.70 -22.61 -27.65
CA LYS A 423 -15.48 -21.95 -28.10
C LYS A 423 -14.41 -22.98 -28.34
N LYS A 424 -13.91 -23.02 -29.57
CA LYS A 424 -12.66 -23.71 -29.89
C LYS A 424 -11.45 -22.86 -29.51
N LEU A 425 -10.57 -23.39 -28.68
CA LEU A 425 -9.27 -22.78 -28.34
C LEU A 425 -8.20 -23.38 -29.25
N LEU A 426 -7.91 -22.70 -30.37
CA LEU A 426 -7.03 -23.22 -31.41
C LEU A 426 -5.67 -23.62 -30.85
N LEU A 427 -5.12 -24.78 -31.25
CA LEU A 427 -3.78 -25.25 -30.85
C LEU A 427 -3.62 -25.65 -29.36
N SER A 428 -4.69 -25.68 -28.57
CA SER A 428 -4.63 -26.04 -27.14
C SER A 428 -4.40 -27.53 -26.86
N VAL A 429 -4.69 -28.39 -27.84
CA VAL A 429 -4.60 -29.86 -27.82
C VAL A 429 -5.33 -30.58 -26.67
N GLY A 430 -6.23 -29.90 -25.94
CA GLY A 430 -7.03 -30.50 -24.86
C GLY A 430 -6.98 -29.73 -23.54
N HIS A 431 -8.07 -29.78 -22.78
CA HIS A 431 -8.25 -29.01 -21.53
C HIS A 431 -8.47 -29.91 -20.32
N TYR A 432 -7.39 -30.29 -19.63
CA TYR A 432 -7.49 -31.14 -18.45
C TYR A 432 -7.75 -30.34 -17.16
N ALA A 433 -8.91 -29.70 -17.09
CA ALA A 433 -9.19 -28.67 -16.09
C ALA A 433 -10.07 -29.15 -14.93
N TYR A 434 -9.83 -28.62 -13.73
CA TYR A 434 -10.50 -29.01 -12.49
C TYR A 434 -10.37 -27.91 -11.43
N SER A 435 -11.19 -27.99 -10.38
CA SER A 435 -11.32 -26.96 -9.32
C SER A 435 -11.97 -25.68 -9.85
N ASP A 436 -11.71 -24.55 -9.22
CA ASP A 436 -12.36 -23.28 -9.50
C ASP A 436 -11.73 -22.59 -10.71
N MET A 437 -12.31 -22.80 -11.90
CA MET A 437 -11.83 -22.18 -13.14
C MET A 437 -12.38 -20.76 -13.36
N ASN A 438 -13.35 -20.32 -12.54
CA ASN A 438 -14.08 -19.06 -12.74
C ASN A 438 -14.14 -18.13 -11.51
N GLY A 439 -13.69 -18.58 -10.33
CA GLY A 439 -13.65 -17.79 -9.10
C GLY A 439 -14.92 -17.80 -8.27
N SER A 440 -15.87 -18.69 -8.54
CA SER A 440 -17.21 -18.66 -7.93
C SER A 440 -17.32 -19.40 -6.59
N ILE A 441 -16.32 -20.18 -6.18
CA ILE A 441 -16.39 -21.03 -4.97
C ILE A 441 -16.35 -20.19 -3.67
N HIS A 442 -15.93 -18.93 -3.74
CA HIS A 442 -16.10 -17.94 -2.68
C HIS A 442 -17.02 -16.84 -3.20
N GLY A 443 -18.30 -16.91 -2.80
CA GLY A 443 -19.36 -16.03 -3.28
C GLY A 443 -18.88 -14.59 -3.50
N CYS A 444 -18.94 -14.15 -4.75
CA CYS A 444 -18.69 -12.77 -5.11
C CYS A 444 -19.62 -11.88 -4.27
N VAL A 445 -19.03 -11.14 -3.34
CA VAL A 445 -19.65 -9.99 -2.72
C VAL A 445 -19.97 -9.04 -3.88
N ALA A 446 -21.21 -8.58 -4.00
CA ALA A 446 -21.52 -7.48 -4.92
C ALA A 446 -20.47 -6.37 -4.70
N ASN A 447 -19.86 -5.82 -5.76
CA ASN A 447 -18.90 -4.72 -5.69
C ASN A 447 -19.59 -3.46 -5.14
N ASN A 448 -19.84 -3.49 -3.85
CA ASN A 448 -20.46 -2.46 -3.05
C ASN A 448 -19.40 -1.61 -2.37
N GLU A 449 -18.13 -2.01 -2.44
CA GLU A 449 -17.01 -1.37 -1.80
C GLU A 449 -15.84 -1.30 -2.77
N GLY A 450 -15.04 -0.25 -2.66
CA GLY A 450 -13.84 -0.06 -3.48
C GLY A 450 -12.94 1.00 -2.87
N VAL A 451 -11.65 0.94 -3.18
CA VAL A 451 -10.62 1.80 -2.60
C VAL A 451 -9.69 2.30 -3.69
N TRP A 452 -9.42 3.59 -3.68
CA TRP A 452 -8.35 4.20 -4.46
C TRP A 452 -7.35 4.88 -3.55
N THR A 453 -6.06 4.57 -3.75
CA THR A 453 -4.97 5.12 -2.94
C THR A 453 -3.94 5.80 -3.83
N VAL A 454 -3.55 7.03 -3.52
CA VAL A 454 -2.48 7.75 -4.22
C VAL A 454 -1.53 8.42 -3.25
N VAL A 455 -0.24 8.51 -3.63
CA VAL A 455 0.79 9.22 -2.86
C VAL A 455 1.30 10.39 -3.67
N TYR A 456 1.21 11.59 -3.10
CA TYR A 456 1.71 12.82 -3.69
C TYR A 456 3.03 13.26 -3.01
N ASP A 457 4.06 13.53 -3.81
CA ASP A 457 5.37 14.05 -3.35
C ASP A 457 5.41 15.58 -3.46
N GLY A 458 5.35 16.24 -2.30
CA GLY A 458 5.47 17.70 -2.16
C GLY A 458 6.87 18.25 -2.40
N LYS A 459 7.86 17.39 -2.68
CA LYS A 459 9.28 17.69 -2.98
C LYS A 459 10.11 18.22 -1.83
N GLU A 460 9.49 18.89 -0.85
CA GLU A 460 10.16 19.42 0.34
C GLU A 460 9.90 18.55 1.56
N ASN A 461 10.93 18.30 2.39
CA ASN A 461 10.85 17.41 3.55
C ASN A 461 9.75 17.80 4.56
N ASP A 462 9.50 19.11 4.71
CA ASP A 462 8.52 19.67 5.65
C ASP A 462 7.35 20.34 4.91
N THR A 463 6.83 19.70 3.86
CA THR A 463 5.65 20.21 3.14
C THR A 463 4.45 20.28 4.08
N ILE A 464 3.76 21.43 4.10
CA ILE A 464 2.54 21.65 4.87
C ILE A 464 1.33 21.47 3.96
N TRP A 465 0.41 20.60 4.36
CA TRP A 465 -0.79 20.24 3.61
C TRP A 465 -1.96 21.13 4.04
N ASP A 466 -2.57 21.88 3.10
CA ASP A 466 -3.72 22.75 3.40
C ASP A 466 -4.98 21.90 3.50
N LYS A 467 -5.40 21.35 2.37
CA LYS A 467 -6.68 20.67 2.20
C LYS A 467 -6.63 19.69 1.05
N VAL A 468 -7.56 18.74 1.11
CA VAL A 468 -7.96 17.93 -0.03
C VAL A 468 -9.40 18.30 -0.38
N SER A 469 -9.64 18.58 -1.65
CA SER A 469 -10.98 18.87 -2.17
C SER A 469 -11.27 17.97 -3.36
N TRP A 470 -12.51 17.58 -3.53
CA TRP A 470 -12.93 16.69 -4.62
C TRP A 470 -14.31 17.08 -5.11
N ASN A 471 -14.59 16.75 -6.37
CA ASN A 471 -15.95 16.72 -6.88
C ASN A 471 -16.41 15.27 -6.95
N ASP A 472 -17.45 14.98 -6.17
CA ASP A 472 -18.14 13.70 -6.19
C ASP A 472 -19.57 13.84 -6.69
N GLN A 473 -20.10 12.72 -7.18
CA GLN A 473 -21.53 12.47 -7.21
C GLN A 473 -21.81 11.11 -6.56
N PRO A 474 -22.64 11.05 -5.51
CA PRO A 474 -23.25 9.80 -5.11
C PRO A 474 -24.31 9.42 -6.16
N GLY A 475 -23.89 8.72 -7.22
CA GLY A 475 -24.77 8.17 -8.26
C GLY A 475 -25.13 9.09 -9.43
N ASN A 476 -25.42 8.46 -10.59
CA ASN A 476 -25.68 9.02 -11.92
C ASN A 476 -26.38 10.41 -11.97
N PRO A 477 -25.85 11.39 -12.74
CA PRO A 477 -26.40 12.75 -12.86
C PRO A 477 -27.82 12.85 -13.48
N ASP A 478 -28.33 11.83 -14.14
CA ASP A 478 -29.60 11.92 -14.90
C ASP A 478 -30.87 11.72 -14.07
N SER A 479 -30.78 11.30 -12.80
CA SER A 479 -31.96 10.83 -12.06
C SER A 479 -32.17 11.41 -10.65
N GLY A 480 -31.27 12.26 -10.18
CA GLY A 480 -31.61 13.34 -9.25
C GLY A 480 -31.92 13.01 -7.79
N GLU A 481 -31.72 11.79 -7.28
CA GLU A 481 -31.83 11.47 -5.84
C GLU A 481 -31.33 10.03 -5.58
N TYR A 482 -30.27 9.81 -4.78
CA TYR A 482 -29.96 8.45 -4.27
C TYR A 482 -29.37 8.44 -2.86
N GLU A 483 -30.14 7.87 -1.91
CA GLU A 483 -29.63 7.37 -0.64
C GLU A 483 -28.89 6.04 -0.88
N GLY A 484 -27.73 5.85 -0.24
CA GLY A 484 -27.02 4.58 -0.24
C GLY A 484 -25.75 4.49 -1.09
N ALA A 485 -25.12 5.61 -1.47
CA ALA A 485 -23.75 5.62 -2.01
C ALA A 485 -22.92 6.69 -1.30
N THR A 486 -21.68 6.37 -0.90
CA THR A 486 -20.81 7.26 -0.11
C THR A 486 -19.36 7.22 -0.58
N LEU A 487 -18.69 8.36 -0.46
CA LEU A 487 -17.25 8.51 -0.61
C LEU A 487 -16.65 9.03 0.70
N ALA A 488 -15.65 8.32 1.21
CA ALA A 488 -14.92 8.72 2.40
C ALA A 488 -13.43 8.90 2.07
N VAL A 489 -12.92 10.12 2.23
CA VAL A 489 -11.53 10.46 1.97
C VAL A 489 -10.76 10.56 3.28
N SER A 490 -9.62 9.88 3.35
CA SER A 490 -8.69 9.97 4.48
C SER A 490 -7.28 10.27 4.00
N VAL A 491 -6.47 10.85 4.89
CA VAL A 491 -5.10 11.29 4.57
C VAL A 491 -4.12 10.90 5.68
N GLN A 492 -2.88 10.68 5.28
CA GLN A 492 -1.72 10.49 6.16
C GLN A 492 -0.50 11.15 5.55
N SER A 493 0.34 11.79 6.35
CA SER A 493 1.62 12.32 5.86
C SER A 493 2.80 11.45 6.29
N SER A 494 3.88 11.51 5.52
CA SER A 494 5.13 10.80 5.79
C SER A 494 6.32 11.60 5.28
N SER A 495 7.46 11.46 5.94
CA SER A 495 8.73 12.03 5.49
C SER A 495 9.57 11.03 4.69
N ASP A 496 9.31 9.72 4.82
CA ASP A 496 10.19 8.63 4.34
C ASP A 496 9.48 7.53 3.53
N LEU A 497 8.15 7.60 3.35
CA LEU A 497 7.28 6.57 2.75
C LEU A 497 7.19 5.25 3.51
N VAL A 498 7.79 5.16 4.70
CA VAL A 498 7.77 3.95 5.54
C VAL A 498 6.90 4.20 6.77
N SER A 499 7.13 5.33 7.44
CA SER A 499 6.43 5.74 8.65
C SER A 499 5.38 6.78 8.29
N PHE A 500 4.10 6.44 8.44
CA PHE A 500 2.99 7.36 8.21
C PHE A 500 2.40 7.86 9.52
N SER A 501 1.90 9.10 9.51
CA SER A 501 1.15 9.68 10.63
C SER A 501 -0.12 8.91 10.94
N ASP A 502 -0.75 9.22 12.07
CA ASP A 502 -2.14 8.83 12.30
C ASP A 502 -3.06 9.32 11.17
N VAL A 503 -4.12 8.57 10.90
CA VAL A 503 -5.09 8.86 9.85
C VAL A 503 -5.98 10.04 10.24
N GLU A 504 -6.07 11.04 9.36
CA GLU A 504 -7.09 12.09 9.44
C GLU A 504 -8.19 11.81 8.41
N ILE A 505 -9.46 11.83 8.84
CA ILE A 505 -10.60 11.80 7.92
C ILE A 505 -10.79 13.21 7.37
N ALA A 506 -10.55 13.39 6.07
CA ALA A 506 -10.65 14.68 5.41
C ALA A 506 -12.12 15.07 5.20
N VAL A 507 -12.41 16.37 5.35
CA VAL A 507 -13.71 16.95 4.99
C VAL A 507 -13.51 17.76 3.72
N ASN A 508 -14.38 17.58 2.73
CA ASN A 508 -14.20 18.14 1.38
C ASN A 508 -13.93 19.67 1.43
N GLY A 509 -12.73 20.06 0.99
CA GLY A 509 -12.30 21.46 0.92
C GLY A 509 -12.03 22.13 2.28
N ALA A 510 -12.14 21.39 3.38
CA ALA A 510 -11.79 21.88 4.71
C ALA A 510 -10.28 21.72 4.98
N PRO A 511 -9.69 22.58 5.83
CA PRO A 511 -8.29 22.45 6.22
C PRO A 511 -8.02 21.15 6.98
N LEU A 512 -6.89 20.51 6.68
CA LEU A 512 -6.33 19.40 7.44
C LEU A 512 -5.73 19.94 8.74
N ALA A 513 -6.19 19.43 9.87
CA ALA A 513 -5.86 19.95 11.19
C ALA A 513 -4.99 18.99 12.02
N ALA A 514 -5.07 17.68 11.74
CA ALA A 514 -4.33 16.64 12.47
C ALA A 514 -3.12 16.12 11.70
N THR A 515 -3.09 16.31 10.38
CA THR A 515 -2.02 15.84 9.49
C THR A 515 -0.74 16.66 9.72
N PRO A 516 0.36 16.04 10.18
CA PRO A 516 1.62 16.74 10.38
C PRO A 516 2.30 17.09 9.05
N MET A 517 3.29 17.98 9.10
CA MET A 517 4.14 18.26 7.94
C MET A 517 4.92 17.01 7.53
N GLY A 518 5.17 16.86 6.24
CA GLY A 518 5.91 15.73 5.71
C GLY A 518 5.96 15.81 4.19
N ARG A 519 7.02 15.25 3.60
CA ARG A 519 7.26 15.30 2.16
C ARG A 519 6.15 14.68 1.33
N TYR A 520 5.56 13.60 1.82
CA TYR A 520 4.57 12.82 1.09
C TYR A 520 3.21 12.92 1.77
N LEU A 521 2.15 13.00 0.96
CA LEU A 521 0.77 12.85 1.42
C LEU A 521 0.16 11.63 0.73
N LYS A 522 -0.23 10.63 1.53
CA LYS A 522 -1.05 9.52 1.09
C LYS A 522 -2.51 9.91 1.24
N VAL A 523 -3.28 9.79 0.16
CA VAL A 523 -4.73 9.99 0.14
C VAL A 523 -5.39 8.66 -0.18
N THR A 524 -6.35 8.26 0.64
CA THR A 524 -7.17 7.05 0.45
C THR A 524 -8.62 7.46 0.28
N VAL A 525 -9.26 7.02 -0.79
CA VAL A 525 -10.68 7.26 -1.09
C VAL A 525 -11.41 5.93 -1.05
N ASN A 526 -12.39 5.80 -0.15
CA ASN A 526 -13.24 4.62 -0.02
C ASN A 526 -14.60 4.91 -0.67
N PHE A 527 -15.00 4.02 -1.56
CA PHE A 527 -16.26 4.00 -2.29
C PHE A 527 -17.14 2.95 -1.62
N GLU A 528 -18.35 3.30 -1.21
CA GLU A 528 -19.33 2.36 -0.66
C GLU A 528 -20.70 2.58 -1.30
N ARG A 529 -21.46 1.51 -1.55
CA ARG A 529 -22.87 1.56 -1.94
C ARG A 529 -23.69 0.44 -1.31
N THR A 530 -24.98 0.69 -1.12
CA THR A 530 -25.93 -0.36 -0.79
C THR A 530 -26.26 -1.19 -2.04
N PRO A 531 -26.56 -2.49 -1.91
CA PRO A 531 -26.91 -3.33 -3.05
C PRO A 531 -28.05 -2.71 -3.89
N GLY A 532 -27.81 -2.52 -5.18
CA GLY A 532 -28.78 -1.93 -6.12
C GLY A 532 -28.78 -0.39 -6.19
N ALA A 533 -27.98 0.30 -5.37
CA ALA A 533 -27.71 1.72 -5.53
C ALA A 533 -26.70 1.96 -6.69
N PRO A 534 -26.75 3.12 -7.37
CA PRO A 534 -25.76 3.48 -8.36
C PRO A 534 -24.36 3.62 -7.74
N SER A 535 -23.32 3.39 -8.54
CA SER A 535 -21.93 3.60 -8.10
C SER A 535 -21.69 5.05 -7.65
N PRO A 536 -21.00 5.30 -6.53
CA PRO A 536 -20.40 6.60 -6.28
C PRO A 536 -19.33 6.89 -7.34
N VAL A 537 -19.21 8.16 -7.74
CA VAL A 537 -18.28 8.62 -8.78
C VAL A 537 -17.43 9.76 -8.22
N LEU A 538 -16.12 9.66 -8.41
CA LEU A 538 -15.13 10.70 -8.14
C LEU A 538 -14.67 11.27 -9.48
N TYR A 539 -14.99 12.54 -9.76
CA TYR A 539 -14.59 13.21 -11.01
C TYR A 539 -13.23 13.84 -10.92
N ASP A 540 -12.93 14.42 -9.75
CA ASP A 540 -11.61 14.95 -9.47
C ASP A 540 -11.24 14.83 -8.01
N LEU A 541 -9.94 14.85 -7.76
CA LEU A 541 -9.39 15.07 -6.44
C LEU A 541 -8.22 16.05 -6.54
N THR A 542 -8.20 17.03 -5.66
CA THR A 542 -7.22 18.10 -5.64
C THR A 542 -6.52 18.12 -4.29
N ILE A 543 -5.21 17.93 -4.31
CA ILE A 543 -4.33 18.11 -3.17
C ILE A 543 -3.74 19.51 -3.25
N THR A 544 -4.05 20.32 -2.24
CA THR A 544 -3.53 21.68 -2.12
C THR A 544 -2.51 21.73 -0.98
N PRO A 545 -1.21 21.83 -1.28
CA PRO A 545 -0.22 22.22 -0.29
C PRO A 545 -0.35 23.73 -0.01
N ILE A 546 0.03 24.16 1.20
CA ILE A 546 0.04 25.59 1.53
C ILE A 546 1.15 26.26 0.73
N SER A 547 0.80 27.19 -0.16
CA SER A 547 1.78 27.92 -0.96
C SER A 547 2.68 28.81 -0.10
N GLU A 548 3.98 28.83 -0.43
CA GLU A 548 5.04 29.62 0.21
C GLU A 548 4.70 31.10 0.55
N PRO A 549 3.90 31.85 -0.25
CA PRO A 549 3.61 33.26 0.06
C PRO A 549 2.83 33.51 1.37
N GLN A 550 2.16 32.49 1.92
CA GLN A 550 1.34 32.60 3.14
C GLN A 550 2.06 32.10 4.40
N VAL A 551 3.23 31.46 4.26
CA VAL A 551 4.04 30.97 5.37
C VAL A 551 5.19 31.93 5.62
N LYS A 552 5.08 32.74 6.67
CA LYS A 552 6.12 33.70 7.05
C LYS A 552 7.02 33.05 8.09
N LYS A 553 8.24 32.65 7.68
CA LYS A 553 9.24 31.99 8.53
C LYS A 553 10.21 33.02 9.13
N PHE A 554 10.52 32.88 10.41
CA PHE A 554 11.47 33.74 11.13
C PHE A 554 12.38 32.91 12.03
N LYS A 555 13.65 33.32 12.16
CA LYS A 555 14.57 32.75 13.15
C LYS A 555 14.55 33.61 14.42
N LEU A 556 14.56 32.96 15.58
CA LEU A 556 14.54 33.60 16.89
C LEU A 556 15.85 33.32 17.62
N LEU A 557 16.60 34.37 17.99
CA LEU A 557 17.73 34.19 18.89
C LEU A 557 17.27 34.25 20.34
N GLN A 558 17.80 33.33 21.15
CA GLN A 558 17.41 33.17 22.56
C GLN A 558 17.93 34.29 23.47
N ALA A 559 19.03 34.94 23.06
CA ALA A 559 19.62 36.11 23.70
C ALA A 559 20.30 37.01 22.67
N TYR A 560 20.33 38.32 22.93
CA TYR A 560 20.97 39.31 22.06
C TYR A 560 21.94 40.23 22.83
N PRO A 561 23.06 40.67 22.22
CA PRO A 561 23.97 41.64 22.81
C PRO A 561 23.32 43.03 22.93
N GLY A 562 22.71 43.32 24.08
CA GLY A 562 22.15 44.63 24.42
C GLY A 562 21.98 44.81 25.93
N GLY A 563 22.16 46.03 26.45
CA GLY A 563 21.98 46.33 27.87
C GLY A 563 20.51 46.44 28.28
N ALA A 564 20.20 46.26 29.57
CA ALA A 564 18.83 46.33 30.12
C ALA A 564 18.09 47.67 29.90
N CYS A 565 18.80 48.71 29.48
CA CYS A 565 18.26 50.05 29.19
C CYS A 565 18.08 50.33 27.70
N GLU A 566 18.42 49.40 26.81
CA GLU A 566 18.14 49.56 25.38
C GLU A 566 16.65 49.30 25.09
N PRO A 567 16.05 50.03 24.14
CA PRO A 567 14.64 49.85 23.81
C PRO A 567 14.40 48.42 23.34
N ILE A 568 13.39 47.77 23.93
CA ILE A 568 12.88 46.46 23.50
C ILE A 568 12.62 46.56 22.00
N ARG A 569 13.43 45.87 21.19
CA ARG A 569 13.15 45.74 19.77
C ARG A 569 12.04 44.72 19.59
N LYS A 570 10.83 45.20 19.32
CA LYS A 570 9.68 44.36 19.00
C LYS A 570 9.84 43.86 17.56
N PHE A 571 9.75 42.56 17.34
CA PHE A 571 9.71 41.99 16.00
C PHE A 571 8.55 41.00 15.91
N ALA A 572 7.92 40.97 14.73
CA ALA A 572 6.69 40.29 14.33
C ALA A 572 5.37 41.03 14.64
N GLY A 573 4.70 41.44 13.55
CA GLY A 573 3.38 42.07 13.53
C GLY A 573 3.41 43.56 13.19
N VAL A 574 2.69 43.98 12.13
CA VAL A 574 2.81 45.32 11.51
C VAL A 574 2.42 46.47 12.46
N ASN A 575 3.45 47.09 13.03
CA ASN A 575 3.54 48.54 13.27
C ASN A 575 4.89 49.03 12.71
N GLY A 576 5.14 48.74 11.42
CA GLY A 576 6.15 49.42 10.62
C GLY A 576 7.62 48.95 10.70
N PHE A 577 7.93 47.67 10.95
CA PHE A 577 9.33 47.21 10.90
C PHE A 577 9.49 45.83 10.22
N THR A 578 9.83 45.84 8.93
CA THR A 578 10.61 44.79 8.27
C THR A 578 12.10 45.08 8.51
N GLY A 579 12.59 44.67 9.69
CA GLY A 579 14.02 44.52 9.97
C GLY A 579 14.48 43.10 9.62
N PRO A 580 15.80 42.80 9.65
CA PRO A 580 16.34 41.49 9.25
C PRO A 580 15.70 40.35 10.07
N ASP A 581 15.76 39.13 9.53
CA ASP A 581 15.02 37.89 9.88
C ASP A 581 15.21 37.34 11.31
N VAL A 582 15.73 38.17 12.23
CA VAL A 582 16.20 37.81 13.57
C VAL A 582 15.51 38.67 14.64
N ILE A 583 14.71 38.04 15.50
CA ILE A 583 14.01 38.68 16.62
C ILE A 583 14.91 38.67 17.86
N THR A 584 15.17 39.85 18.44
CA THR A 584 16.14 40.01 19.52
C THR A 584 15.48 40.67 20.73
N ALA A 585 15.33 39.94 21.84
CA ALA A 585 14.85 40.50 23.09
C ALA A 585 15.86 40.23 24.21
N VAL A 586 16.08 41.22 25.07
CA VAL A 586 16.65 40.99 26.41
C VAL A 586 15.52 41.23 27.43
N PRO A 587 15.19 40.24 28.28
CA PRO A 587 15.70 38.87 28.31
C PRO A 587 14.77 37.94 27.51
N GLY A 588 15.08 37.70 26.24
CA GLY A 588 14.56 36.63 25.38
C GLY A 588 13.09 36.30 25.59
N VAL A 589 12.17 37.16 25.15
CA VAL A 589 10.72 36.84 25.14
C VAL A 589 10.21 36.92 23.71
N LEU A 590 9.64 35.83 23.21
CA LEU A 590 8.81 35.86 22.01
C LEU A 590 7.46 36.46 22.40
N SER A 591 7.11 37.59 21.80
CA SER A 591 5.83 38.25 22.02
C SER A 591 5.05 38.41 20.73
N PHE A 592 3.82 37.91 20.71
CA PHE A 592 2.86 38.15 19.64
C PHE A 592 2.06 39.41 20.00
N ASP A 593 2.30 40.53 19.32
CA ASP A 593 1.49 41.75 19.49
C ASP A 593 0.42 41.77 18.40
N PRO A 594 -0.82 41.30 18.67
CA PRO A 594 -1.88 41.22 17.67
C PRO A 594 -2.34 42.60 17.15
N GLY A 595 -1.92 43.71 17.81
CA GLY A 595 -2.38 45.06 17.50
C GLY A 595 -3.88 45.25 17.76
N GLY A 596 -4.38 46.46 17.49
CA GLY A 596 -5.76 46.96 17.66
C GLY A 596 -6.90 45.93 17.71
N SER A 597 -7.80 45.84 16.73
CA SER A 597 -8.91 44.87 16.79
C SER A 597 -8.46 43.46 16.38
N ASN A 598 -7.53 42.95 17.20
CA ASN A 598 -7.02 41.59 17.41
C ASN A 598 -6.76 40.74 16.17
N TRP A 599 -5.48 40.74 15.77
CA TRP A 599 -4.81 39.98 14.70
C TRP A 599 -4.52 40.76 13.41
N SER A 600 -4.86 42.05 13.35
CA SER A 600 -4.59 42.89 12.17
C SER A 600 -3.11 42.93 11.76
N ASN A 601 -2.23 42.76 12.73
CA ASN A 601 -0.79 42.70 12.50
C ASN A 601 -0.34 41.46 11.73
N PHE A 602 -1.11 40.38 11.82
CA PHE A 602 -0.78 39.05 11.32
C PHE A 602 -1.66 38.62 10.14
N VAL A 603 -2.77 39.31 9.88
CA VAL A 603 -3.70 38.98 8.80
C VAL A 603 -3.37 39.77 7.54
N THR A 604 -3.10 39.08 6.44
CA THR A 604 -2.77 39.66 5.13
C THR A 604 -3.91 40.50 4.57
N ALA A 605 -5.18 40.13 4.78
CA ALA A 605 -6.33 40.97 4.40
C ALA A 605 -6.34 42.33 5.13
N ALA A 606 -6.00 42.35 6.42
CA ALA A 606 -5.85 43.58 7.19
C ALA A 606 -4.75 44.48 6.61
N GLN A 607 -3.61 43.87 6.22
CA GLN A 607 -2.49 44.56 5.59
C GLN A 607 -2.86 45.17 4.22
N GLN A 608 -3.85 44.59 3.54
CA GLN A 608 -4.40 45.09 2.28
C GLN A 608 -5.59 46.06 2.47
N ASN A 609 -5.90 46.48 3.70
CA ASN A 609 -7.09 47.26 4.04
C ASN A 609 -8.41 46.61 3.58
N LYS A 610 -8.46 45.28 3.51
CA LYS A 610 -9.69 44.54 3.21
C LYS A 610 -10.43 44.18 4.50
N PRO A 611 -11.76 44.31 4.53
CA PRO A 611 -12.56 43.90 5.68
C PRO A 611 -12.55 42.37 5.81
N TYR A 612 -12.35 41.87 7.02
CA TYR A 612 -12.17 40.45 7.31
C TYR A 612 -12.72 40.09 8.68
N THR A 613 -13.08 38.83 8.84
CA THR A 613 -13.53 38.24 10.10
C THR A 613 -12.69 37.01 10.43
N VAL A 614 -11.88 37.07 11.50
CA VAL A 614 -11.14 35.90 12.00
C VAL A 614 -12.13 34.90 12.60
N THR A 615 -12.05 33.66 12.16
CA THR A 615 -12.91 32.57 12.63
C THR A 615 -12.22 31.75 13.71
N ASN A 616 -10.91 31.50 13.56
CA ASN A 616 -10.14 30.72 14.51
C ASN A 616 -8.66 31.12 14.53
N THR A 617 -8.01 30.87 15.66
CA THR A 617 -6.55 30.94 15.80
C THR A 617 -6.05 29.70 16.52
N SER A 618 -4.91 29.19 16.08
CA SER A 618 -4.23 28.03 16.66
C SER A 618 -2.75 28.36 16.81
N LEU A 619 -2.21 28.15 18.00
CA LEU A 619 -0.77 28.24 18.27
C LEU A 619 -0.27 26.87 18.72
N ARG A 620 0.63 26.28 17.93
CA ARG A 620 1.31 25.03 18.25
C ARG A 620 2.79 25.30 18.54
N LYS A 621 3.26 24.87 19.69
CA LYS A 621 4.67 24.83 20.08
C LYS A 621 5.15 23.38 20.05
N VAL A 622 6.25 23.11 19.37
CA VAL A 622 6.93 21.80 19.36
C VAL A 622 8.39 22.01 19.75
N VAL A 623 8.84 21.29 20.78
CA VAL A 623 10.23 21.29 21.24
C VAL A 623 10.89 20.01 20.73
N PRO A 624 12.10 20.07 20.14
CA PRO A 624 12.81 18.89 19.67
C PRO A 624 13.20 17.96 20.83
N GLU A 625 13.40 16.67 20.53
CA GLU A 625 13.93 15.72 21.50
C GLU A 625 15.42 15.99 21.72
N TYR A 626 15.80 16.26 22.97
CA TYR A 626 17.19 16.48 23.36
C TYR A 626 17.51 15.72 24.65
N VAL A 627 18.67 15.07 24.69
CA VAL A 627 19.08 14.21 25.81
C VAL A 627 19.72 15.07 26.88
N CYS A 628 18.92 15.53 27.83
CA CYS A 628 19.41 16.13 29.05
C CYS A 628 18.58 15.65 30.24
N THR A 629 19.22 15.49 31.39
CA THR A 629 18.63 14.87 32.59
C THR A 629 17.61 15.77 33.30
N THR A 630 17.53 17.05 32.95
CA THR A 630 16.63 18.03 33.59
C THR A 630 15.55 18.47 32.60
N PRO A 631 14.26 18.30 32.92
CA PRO A 631 13.15 18.71 32.06
C PRO A 631 13.19 20.20 31.70
N ILE A 632 13.16 20.51 30.40
CA ILE A 632 12.99 21.87 29.89
C ILE A 632 11.55 22.02 29.39
N GLY A 633 10.66 22.53 30.24
CA GLY A 633 9.30 22.93 29.87
C GLY A 633 8.39 21.81 29.30
N GLY A 634 7.20 22.20 28.83
CA GLY A 634 6.27 21.30 28.14
C GLY A 634 6.75 21.02 26.71
N LYS A 635 6.94 19.74 26.38
CA LYS A 635 7.43 19.27 25.06
C LYS A 635 6.55 19.69 23.88
N SER A 636 5.25 19.83 24.12
CA SER A 636 4.28 20.30 23.13
C SER A 636 3.21 21.15 23.80
N VAL A 637 2.88 22.30 23.22
CA VAL A 637 1.74 23.12 23.67
C VAL A 637 0.85 23.43 22.48
N LEU A 638 -0.45 23.17 22.62
CA LEU A 638 -1.48 23.57 21.67
C LEU A 638 -2.45 24.52 22.37
N GLN A 639 -2.66 25.69 21.78
CA GLN A 639 -3.67 26.65 22.22
C GLN A 639 -4.55 26.99 21.04
N GLN A 640 -5.86 27.10 21.28
CA GLN A 640 -6.83 27.39 20.23
C GLN A 640 -7.88 28.38 20.72
N GLY A 641 -8.47 29.10 19.75
CA GLY A 641 -9.61 29.98 19.96
C GLY A 641 -9.23 31.44 19.75
N TYR A 642 -10.18 32.18 19.16
CA TYR A 642 -10.01 33.55 18.65
C TYR A 642 -9.28 34.54 19.59
N ARG A 643 -9.38 34.37 20.92
CA ARG A 643 -8.69 35.17 21.94
C ARG A 643 -7.94 34.34 23.00
N GLY A 644 -7.89 33.02 22.83
CA GLY A 644 -7.38 32.08 23.83
C GLY A 644 -5.86 31.88 23.80
N ILE A 645 -5.16 32.52 22.86
CA ILE A 645 -3.73 32.32 22.64
C ILE A 645 -2.89 33.20 23.59
N ARG A 646 -1.96 32.58 24.31
CA ARG A 646 -0.91 33.22 25.09
C ARG A 646 0.09 33.86 24.15
N THR A 647 0.29 35.16 24.33
CA THR A 647 1.06 36.02 23.45
C THR A 647 2.49 36.29 23.90
N TRP A 648 3.00 35.59 24.91
CA TRP A 648 4.33 35.84 25.47
C TRP A 648 4.96 34.54 25.98
N TRP A 649 6.19 34.29 25.53
CA TRP A 649 6.95 33.07 25.78
C TRP A 649 8.41 33.39 26.12
N PRO A 650 8.92 32.99 27.29
CA PRO A 650 10.34 33.14 27.59
C PRO A 650 11.16 32.15 26.76
N LEU A 651 12.15 32.65 26.03
CA LEU A 651 13.05 31.91 25.13
C LEU A 651 14.36 31.48 25.80
N MET A 652 14.72 32.06 26.96
CA MET A 652 16.02 31.84 27.58
C MET A 652 16.32 30.37 27.93
N TYR A 653 15.29 29.54 28.06
CA TYR A 653 15.39 28.11 28.29
C TYR A 653 14.84 27.28 27.12
N GLU A 654 14.33 27.89 26.06
CA GLU A 654 13.77 27.14 24.92
C GLU A 654 14.90 26.54 24.10
N LEU A 655 14.79 25.25 23.76
CA LEU A 655 15.83 24.56 23.01
C LEU A 655 15.92 25.09 21.57
N PRO A 656 17.12 25.17 20.98
CA PRO A 656 17.28 25.39 19.54
C PRO A 656 16.47 24.35 18.75
N GLY A 657 15.87 24.76 17.64
CA GLY A 657 14.91 23.96 16.87
C GLY A 657 13.48 23.95 17.42
N THR A 658 13.21 24.60 18.56
CA THR A 658 11.82 24.78 19.04
C THR A 658 11.03 25.63 18.04
N ASN A 659 9.88 25.11 17.61
CA ASN A 659 9.03 25.72 16.59
C ASN A 659 7.70 26.19 17.17
N TRP A 660 7.35 27.46 16.93
CA TRP A 660 5.99 27.97 17.09
C TRP A 660 5.34 28.15 15.72
N THR A 661 4.17 27.55 15.53
CA THR A 661 3.32 27.75 14.36
C THR A 661 2.02 28.40 14.80
N LEU A 662 1.78 29.63 14.34
CA LEU A 662 0.52 30.35 14.52
C LEU A 662 -0.26 30.29 13.21
N THR A 663 -1.42 29.64 13.24
CA THR A 663 -2.38 29.61 12.13
C THR A 663 -3.54 30.53 12.47
N ILE A 664 -3.83 31.48 11.57
CA ILE A 664 -4.97 32.40 11.67
C ILE A 664 -5.90 32.13 10.51
N SER A 665 -7.08 31.60 10.80
CA SER A 665 -8.14 31.39 9.80
C SER A 665 -9.10 32.57 9.82
N TYR A 666 -9.38 33.14 8.66
CA TYR A 666 -10.28 34.27 8.51
C TYR A 666 -11.09 34.19 7.22
N LYS A 667 -12.17 34.95 7.16
CA LYS A 667 -13.01 35.10 5.97
C LYS A 667 -12.96 36.54 5.51
N LEU A 668 -12.97 36.76 4.21
CA LEU A 668 -13.15 38.09 3.64
C LEU A 668 -14.63 38.45 3.68
N ASP A 669 -14.95 39.69 4.06
CA ASP A 669 -16.36 40.10 4.22
C ASP A 669 -17.11 40.17 2.86
N ASP A 670 -16.38 40.31 1.75
CA ASP A 670 -16.90 40.25 0.37
C ASP A 670 -16.92 38.83 -0.24
N ALA A 671 -16.34 37.84 0.45
CA ALA A 671 -16.35 36.43 0.06
C ALA A 671 -16.50 35.50 1.29
N PRO A 672 -17.68 35.48 1.95
CA PRO A 672 -17.87 34.82 3.25
C PRO A 672 -17.86 33.27 3.21
N TYR A 673 -17.85 32.69 2.01
CA TYR A 673 -17.81 31.24 1.80
C TYR A 673 -16.39 30.70 1.59
N THR A 674 -15.42 31.55 1.32
CA THR A 674 -14.00 31.19 1.20
C THR A 674 -13.28 31.50 2.50
N THR A 675 -12.58 30.49 3.05
CA THR A 675 -11.75 30.66 4.25
C THR A 675 -10.31 30.82 3.81
N GLU A 676 -9.69 31.92 4.23
CA GLU A 676 -8.28 32.23 4.03
C GLU A 676 -7.49 31.87 5.30
N GLN A 677 -6.19 31.60 5.14
CA GLN A 677 -5.28 31.34 6.25
C GLN A 677 -3.98 32.12 6.13
N ASP A 678 -3.53 32.69 7.24
CA ASP A 678 -2.18 33.20 7.41
C ASP A 678 -1.43 32.32 8.41
N ILE A 679 -0.24 31.85 8.03
CA ILE A 679 0.59 30.99 8.88
C ILE A 679 1.92 31.68 9.16
N TRP A 680 2.25 31.73 10.44
CA TRP A 680 3.48 32.34 10.93
C TRP A 680 4.28 31.29 11.68
N THR A 681 5.52 31.10 11.28
CA THR A 681 6.42 30.12 11.88
C THR A 681 7.63 30.82 12.46
N TRP A 682 7.94 30.52 13.71
CA TRP A 682 9.15 30.98 14.38
C TRP A 682 9.92 29.78 14.89
N GLU A 683 11.18 29.69 14.50
CA GLU A 683 12.10 28.65 14.95
C GLU A 683 13.18 29.27 15.84
N VAL A 684 13.42 28.66 17.01
CA VAL A 684 14.57 29.03 17.85
C VAL A 684 15.85 28.62 17.16
N ASP A 685 16.75 29.57 16.99
CA ASP A 685 18.08 29.38 16.45
C ASP A 685 19.13 29.65 17.53
N ALA A 686 20.26 28.95 17.44
CA ALA A 686 21.42 29.18 18.28
C ALA A 686 22.66 29.39 17.41
N THR A 687 23.39 30.46 17.73
CA THR A 687 24.65 30.87 17.12
C THR A 687 25.67 31.10 18.22
N LEU A 688 26.96 31.20 17.86
CA LEU A 688 28.01 31.57 18.83
C LEU A 688 27.69 32.90 19.55
N ASP A 689 27.04 33.84 18.86
CA ASP A 689 26.64 35.14 19.42
C ASP A 689 25.49 35.02 20.43
N SER A 690 24.48 34.18 20.16
CA SER A 690 23.41 33.95 21.12
C SER A 690 23.87 33.11 22.31
N LEU A 691 24.78 32.16 22.10
CA LEU A 691 25.40 31.36 23.16
C LEU A 691 26.20 32.27 24.11
N GLU A 692 27.02 33.17 23.57
CA GLU A 692 27.71 34.19 24.38
C GLU A 692 26.70 35.03 25.17
N GLY A 693 25.62 35.46 24.53
CA GLY A 693 24.54 36.22 25.16
C GLY A 693 23.88 35.48 26.32
N ILE A 694 23.60 34.18 26.17
CA ILE A 694 23.03 33.32 27.21
C ILE A 694 24.01 33.16 28.38
N ILE A 695 25.30 32.96 28.12
CA ILE A 695 26.33 32.84 29.17
C ILE A 695 26.45 34.13 29.97
N ARG A 696 26.49 35.29 29.29
CA ARG A 696 26.49 36.61 29.94
C ARG A 696 25.22 36.84 30.78
N LEU A 697 24.06 36.40 30.28
CA LEU A 697 22.79 36.51 31.00
C LEU A 697 22.79 35.63 32.25
N PHE A 698 23.22 34.37 32.16
CA PHE A 698 23.30 33.44 33.29
C PHE A 698 24.33 33.86 34.35
N HIS A 699 25.35 34.62 33.96
CA HIS A 699 26.26 35.25 34.91
C HIS A 699 25.65 36.48 35.64
N GLN A 700 24.49 36.96 35.21
CA GLN A 700 23.78 38.08 35.86
C GLN A 700 22.49 37.65 36.57
N LEU A 701 21.82 36.60 36.09
CA LEU A 701 20.54 36.15 36.63
C LEU A 701 20.73 35.44 37.98
N PRO A 702 20.01 35.86 39.04
CA PRO A 702 20.10 35.20 40.33
C PRO A 702 19.40 33.83 40.33
N ALA A 703 20.04 32.85 40.96
CA ALA A 703 19.45 31.55 41.26
C ALA A 703 18.43 31.69 42.40
N GLY A 704 17.15 31.87 42.04
CA GLY A 704 16.05 32.01 43.01
C GLY A 704 16.23 33.23 43.92
N SER A 705 16.05 33.06 45.23
CA SER A 705 16.16 34.15 46.22
C SER A 705 17.60 34.43 46.69
N CYS A 706 18.58 33.62 46.27
CA CYS A 706 19.92 33.65 46.86
C CYS A 706 20.82 34.80 46.37
N GLN A 707 20.39 35.62 45.40
CA GLN A 707 21.18 36.70 44.77
C GLN A 707 22.55 36.26 44.19
N VAL A 708 22.82 34.95 44.10
CA VAL A 708 24.01 34.38 43.46
C VAL A 708 23.68 34.09 41.99
N PRO A 709 24.53 34.45 41.02
CA PRO A 709 24.31 34.15 39.61
C PRO A 709 24.16 32.65 39.29
N LEU A 710 23.51 32.32 38.17
CA LEU A 710 23.42 30.95 37.65
C LEU A 710 24.79 30.41 37.21
N ILE A 711 25.70 31.28 36.74
CA ILE A 711 27.13 30.99 36.57
C ILE A 711 27.90 31.79 37.62
N SER A 712 28.25 31.14 38.73
CA SER A 712 28.81 31.81 39.92
C SER A 712 30.34 31.93 39.91
N SER A 713 31.03 31.16 39.07
CA SER A 713 32.50 31.14 38.98
C SER A 713 33.01 32.13 37.93
N GLU A 714 33.73 33.17 38.38
CA GLU A 714 34.39 34.15 37.50
C GLU A 714 35.42 33.49 36.56
N THR A 715 36.17 32.51 37.05
CA THR A 715 37.17 31.82 36.23
C THR A 715 36.52 30.99 35.13
N LEU A 716 35.42 30.29 35.45
CA LEU A 716 34.66 29.51 34.47
C LEU A 716 33.99 30.42 33.45
N TYR A 717 33.34 31.50 33.90
CA TYR A 717 32.70 32.47 33.03
C TYR A 717 33.67 33.05 32.00
N ASN A 718 34.85 33.52 32.44
CA ASN A 718 35.86 34.05 31.51
C ASN A 718 36.39 32.98 30.56
N ARG A 719 36.54 31.72 31.01
CA ARG A 719 36.98 30.61 30.16
C ARG A 719 35.96 30.28 29.07
N LEU A 720 34.68 30.22 29.41
CA LEU A 720 33.61 29.94 28.44
C LEU A 720 33.56 31.01 27.34
N LEU A 721 33.76 32.28 27.69
CA LEU A 721 33.81 33.36 26.70
C LEU A 721 35.04 33.28 25.80
N ASP A 722 36.22 32.95 26.36
CA ASP A 722 37.46 32.75 25.58
C ASP A 722 37.31 31.59 24.58
N ASP A 723 36.69 30.47 24.98
CA ASP A 723 36.46 29.35 24.09
C ASP A 723 35.50 29.71 22.94
N ILE A 724 34.46 30.52 23.18
CA ILE A 724 33.57 31.05 22.12
C ILE A 724 34.34 31.96 21.15
N ASP A 725 35.16 32.88 21.66
CA ASP A 725 35.95 33.78 20.80
C ASP A 725 36.97 33.00 19.95
N ARG A 726 37.55 31.93 20.50
CA ARG A 726 38.40 31.01 19.74
C ARG A 726 37.60 30.31 18.65
N LEU A 727 36.44 29.73 18.95
CA LEU A 727 35.56 29.09 17.97
C LEU A 727 35.18 30.04 16.81
N ARG A 728 34.89 31.31 17.09
CA ARG A 728 34.59 32.31 16.05
C ARG A 728 35.73 32.58 15.08
N SER A 729 36.97 32.42 15.53
CA SER A 729 38.16 32.68 14.73
C SER A 729 38.61 31.50 13.86
N MET A 730 37.97 30.34 14.01
CA MET A 730 38.32 29.10 13.34
C MET A 730 37.52 28.90 12.04
N ASP A 731 38.12 28.20 11.08
CA ASP A 731 37.43 27.71 9.89
C ASP A 731 36.55 26.50 10.28
N PRO A 732 35.26 26.46 9.90
CA PRO A 732 34.38 25.31 10.18
C PRO A 732 34.89 23.95 9.67
N SER A 733 35.79 23.97 8.67
CA SER A 733 36.42 22.75 8.15
C SER A 733 37.66 22.30 8.93
N ASP A 734 38.13 23.08 9.91
CA ASP A 734 39.29 22.73 10.73
C ASP A 734 38.93 21.66 11.77
N PRO A 735 39.57 20.48 11.76
CA PRO A 735 39.30 19.42 12.74
C PRO A 735 39.57 19.84 14.19
N ALA A 736 40.40 20.87 14.42
CA ALA A 736 40.62 21.41 15.77
C ALA A 736 39.34 22.07 16.35
N MET A 737 38.38 22.46 15.50
CA MET A 737 37.10 23.04 15.97
C MET A 737 36.27 22.00 16.72
N ALA A 738 36.26 20.75 16.26
CA ALA A 738 35.60 19.63 16.94
C ALA A 738 36.22 19.35 18.30
N GLU A 739 37.55 19.41 18.41
CA GLU A 739 38.27 19.25 19.67
C GLU A 739 37.90 20.37 20.65
N LEU A 740 37.85 21.62 20.19
CA LEU A 740 37.46 22.75 21.03
C LEU A 740 35.98 22.71 21.47
N PHE A 741 35.05 22.28 20.61
CA PHE A 741 33.65 22.05 21.00
C PHE A 741 33.54 20.94 22.06
N ASN A 742 34.27 19.84 21.91
CA ASN A 742 34.30 18.77 22.90
C ASN A 742 34.91 19.23 24.24
N GLU A 743 35.99 20.02 24.22
CA GLU A 743 36.55 20.64 25.42
C GLU A 743 35.55 21.58 26.10
N PHE A 744 34.82 22.38 25.33
CA PHE A 744 33.79 23.28 25.82
C PHE A 744 32.64 22.51 26.49
N ILE A 745 32.11 21.48 25.82
CA ILE A 745 31.04 20.61 26.34
C ILE A 745 31.49 19.96 27.65
N LEU A 746 32.67 19.34 27.68
CA LEU A 746 33.23 18.72 28.88
C LEU A 746 33.46 19.74 30.01
N LEU A 747 33.88 20.97 29.68
CA LEU A 747 34.06 22.03 30.66
C LEU A 747 32.71 22.40 31.31
N VAL A 748 31.64 22.51 30.52
CA VAL A 748 30.30 22.78 31.01
C VAL A 748 29.82 21.64 31.90
N GLU A 749 29.84 20.40 31.41
CA GLU A 749 29.39 19.20 32.15
C GLU A 749 30.08 19.05 33.51
N ASN A 750 31.41 19.20 33.55
CA ASN A 750 32.20 19.05 34.77
C ASN A 750 31.94 20.14 35.82
N ASN A 751 31.34 21.27 35.42
CA ASN A 751 31.01 22.37 36.30
C ASN A 751 29.51 22.51 36.55
N CYS A 752 28.69 21.54 36.13
CA CYS A 752 27.25 21.54 36.40
C CYS A 752 26.95 21.18 37.85
N VAL A 753 26.14 22.03 38.50
CA VAL A 753 25.83 21.96 39.93
C VAL A 753 24.34 21.78 40.13
N THR A 754 23.95 20.64 40.71
CA THR A 754 22.56 20.28 41.04
C THR A 754 22.31 20.49 42.55
N VAL A 755 22.05 21.72 42.97
CA VAL A 755 21.69 22.04 44.37
C VAL A 755 20.18 22.30 44.47
N GLY A 756 19.55 21.81 45.54
CA GLY A 756 18.11 21.88 45.74
C GLY A 756 17.57 23.31 45.97
N CYS A 757 16.26 23.46 45.79
CA CYS A 757 15.56 24.74 45.93
C CYS A 757 15.71 25.30 47.35
N GLY A 758 16.34 26.48 47.50
CA GLY A 758 16.45 27.21 48.78
C GLY A 758 17.78 27.09 49.54
N GLU A 759 18.74 26.29 49.07
CA GLU A 759 20.09 26.24 49.66
C GLU A 759 21.02 27.27 49.00
N CYS A 760 21.35 28.35 49.71
CA CYS A 760 22.33 29.33 49.24
C CYS A 760 23.76 28.82 49.50
N VAL A 761 24.16 27.74 48.85
CA VAL A 761 25.54 27.27 48.87
C VAL A 761 26.29 27.99 47.76
N ALA A 762 27.37 28.70 48.09
CA ALA A 762 28.26 29.36 47.12
C ALA A 762 29.14 28.35 46.38
N GLU A 763 28.56 27.26 45.88
CA GLU A 763 29.26 26.36 44.97
C GLU A 763 29.54 27.11 43.67
N LEU A 764 30.82 27.12 43.30
CA LEU A 764 31.35 27.77 42.10
C LEU A 764 31.09 26.86 40.91
N GLY A 765 30.17 27.24 40.02
CA GLY A 765 29.79 26.40 38.86
C GLY A 765 28.57 26.94 38.10
N ILE A 766 27.94 26.06 37.32
CA ILE A 766 26.75 26.34 36.49
C ILE A 766 25.53 25.64 37.11
N ARG A 767 24.50 26.39 37.48
CA ARG A 767 23.29 25.82 38.08
C ARG A 767 22.52 24.95 37.09
N ASN A 768 22.07 23.79 37.55
CA ASN A 768 21.18 22.92 36.78
C ASN A 768 20.06 22.41 37.69
N THR A 769 18.96 23.16 37.78
CA THR A 769 17.76 22.78 38.55
C THR A 769 16.54 22.73 37.64
N LEU A 770 15.44 22.16 38.14
CA LEU A 770 14.16 22.16 37.42
C LEU A 770 13.67 23.58 37.10
N GLU A 771 13.94 24.54 37.98
CA GLU A 771 13.56 25.94 37.80
C GLU A 771 14.55 26.71 36.93
N ASN A 772 15.83 26.34 36.94
CA ASN A 772 16.89 26.99 36.16
C ASN A 772 17.82 25.94 35.54
N PRO A 773 17.46 25.35 34.38
CA PRO A 773 18.24 24.33 33.71
C PRO A 773 19.38 24.95 32.89
N ALA A 774 20.21 25.81 33.49
CA ALA A 774 21.19 26.63 32.77
C ALA A 774 22.32 25.80 32.13
N CYS A 775 22.82 24.80 32.85
CA CYS A 775 23.79 23.83 32.29
C CYS A 775 23.21 23.09 31.07
N CYS A 776 22.02 22.52 31.24
CA CYS A 776 21.29 21.81 30.19
C CYS A 776 21.11 22.66 28.92
N LYS A 777 20.80 23.94 29.12
CA LYS A 777 20.62 24.91 28.04
C LYS A 777 21.91 25.21 27.28
N ILE A 778 23.03 25.41 27.99
CA ILE A 778 24.33 25.69 27.36
C ILE A 778 24.79 24.49 26.53
N LEU A 779 24.60 23.27 27.02
CA LEU A 779 24.95 22.04 26.30
C LEU A 779 24.14 21.91 25.01
N ALA A 780 22.82 22.13 25.08
CA ALA A 780 21.95 22.04 23.91
C ALA A 780 22.29 23.05 22.81
N ASP A 781 22.66 24.26 23.20
CA ASP A 781 23.11 25.27 22.23
C ASP A 781 24.44 24.89 21.59
N ALA A 782 25.40 24.40 22.39
CA ALA A 782 26.71 24.00 21.89
C ALA A 782 26.61 22.86 20.88
N ASP A 783 25.82 21.83 21.18
CA ASP A 783 25.58 20.70 20.28
C ASP A 783 24.87 21.14 19.00
N TYR A 784 23.82 21.95 19.11
CA TYR A 784 23.10 22.48 17.95
C TYR A 784 24.00 23.31 17.04
N ILE A 785 24.83 24.20 17.62
CA ILE A 785 25.75 25.04 16.84
C ILE A 785 26.80 24.16 16.13
N ALA A 786 27.34 23.15 16.81
CA ALA A 786 28.34 22.27 16.22
C ALA A 786 27.77 21.41 15.09
N ASP A 787 26.53 20.94 15.21
CA ASP A 787 25.80 20.24 14.15
C ASP A 787 25.50 21.19 12.97
N ALA A 788 25.02 22.40 13.24
CA ALA A 788 24.74 23.42 12.23
C ALA A 788 26.00 23.85 11.44
N LEU A 789 27.17 23.82 12.08
CA LEU A 789 28.47 24.09 11.44
C LEU A 789 29.06 22.85 10.73
N GLY A 790 28.41 21.69 10.82
CA GLY A 790 28.84 20.44 10.17
C GLY A 790 30.07 19.79 10.83
N VAL A 791 30.32 20.11 12.10
CA VAL A 791 31.51 19.67 12.86
C VAL A 791 31.34 18.24 13.39
N PHE A 792 30.14 17.88 13.85
CA PHE A 792 29.78 16.53 14.26
C PHE A 792 29.07 15.78 13.12
N LYS A 793 29.83 15.15 12.21
CA LYS A 793 29.25 14.18 11.27
C LYS A 793 29.06 12.84 12.00
N TRP A 794 27.82 12.49 12.32
CA TRP A 794 27.44 11.15 12.77
C TRP A 794 27.35 10.18 11.61
#